data_AF-A0A1M8A7T2-F1
#
_entry.id   AF-A0A1M8A7T2-F1
#
_cell.length_a   1.000
_cell.length_b   1.000
_cell.length_c   1.000
_cell.angle_alpha   90.00
_cell.angle_beta   90.00
_cell.angle_gamma   90.00
#
_symmetry.space_group_name_H-M   'P 1'
#
loop_
_entity.id
_entity.type
_entity.pdbx_description
1 polymer ?
#
loop_
_entity_poly.entity_id
_entity_poly.type
_entity_poly.pdbx_seq_one_letter_code
_entity_poly.pdbx_strand_id
1 'polypeptide(L)'
;MASEAAGLLQAEPITVIPYNPNNSKSNIFSRIELFERDDVPSTWRQEAYVSTWTMAQDRLTALVKKLYMPAFSSLRKSLDIQPGNLFPVTVLDASASASWEAWPQALGEALQAPNRVFVHMTPAQCVNITSALSAVVSQVARSVPVTPETQQLFQQYDASDLMLIPALFRAIRQELPSIVLIVHELETFSVAVLNDALHALLAWSGGALGEAPMIHCLFIYTAPLPVLPRSRAYESFTRAKPWIHTFLSPRVLAQLDLATVDLPDKTEFWEQVVCSFFALPQTNIWLGRSIFELVRRRYWHASPSYDTVAQCIRLCYLEHFRSRPLSAFVHRRPDLALVQEHWSPEILAQMRLAMCSSYLGQKPIPQRVKKLAKDDAALLSMVSGVCEDMRICMTRRAITLSVVDVLLHTMGISGAVGTKLGLSGCTAVALEWDPPFTDWDASRTAVTGVTASTPHAEQLGTLIQHLCTTVTVEQVDTLTTALLERLEALEATLDVAAAAVVRTSYRELKSFLMHPAKRSLSETAMIRRSALARWVSTTWAEHRETPSDLGAAICTYDFADPISTLLEGAARADILLALDSPTEALVSMYAASQTAPGQREQPLTHDWPEWESQNSEVHTLRTMHEALKMSVIPDVCRLYSLYKESSKFINLSDWYEAFVQSFETEAKQREQTQLPAEEEAADLQMRFSLAVNELAHMGLLGPTGRKPEHVYRIVWDLPISSMDDA
;
A
#
# COMPACT_ATOMS: atom_id res chain seq x y z
N MET A 1 -20.68 -40.14 -16.08
CA MET A 1 -19.97 -41.05 -16.99
C MET A 1 -18.56 -40.52 -17.27
N ALA A 2 -17.72 -40.40 -16.24
CA ALA A 2 -16.35 -39.91 -16.37
C ALA A 2 -15.46 -40.72 -15.42
N SER A 3 -15.21 -41.99 -15.73
CA SER A 3 -14.21 -42.78 -15.02
C SER A 3 -13.62 -43.92 -15.85
N GLU A 4 -13.55 -43.79 -17.18
CA GLU A 4 -12.93 -44.82 -18.02
C GLU A 4 -12.42 -44.21 -19.33
N ALA A 5 -11.32 -43.46 -19.25
CA ALA A 5 -10.49 -43.09 -20.38
C ALA A 5 -9.02 -43.29 -19.99
N ALA A 6 -8.65 -44.55 -19.72
CA ALA A 6 -7.31 -44.95 -19.27
C ALA A 6 -6.25 -44.96 -20.41
N GLY A 7 -6.31 -44.00 -21.34
CA GLY A 7 -5.45 -44.03 -22.54
C GLY A 7 -5.07 -42.69 -23.15
N LEU A 8 -5.46 -41.55 -22.58
CA LEU A 8 -5.10 -40.22 -23.11
C LEU A 8 -4.36 -39.41 -22.05
N LEU A 9 -3.05 -39.27 -22.28
CA LEU A 9 -2.12 -38.38 -21.60
C LEU A 9 -1.85 -38.71 -20.12
N GLN A 10 -0.74 -39.41 -19.84
CA GLN A 10 0.01 -39.18 -18.61
C GLN A 10 0.57 -37.74 -18.67
N ALA A 11 -0.30 -36.75 -18.48
CA ALA A 11 0.15 -35.39 -18.23
C ALA A 11 0.81 -35.41 -16.86
N GLU A 12 2.14 -35.23 -16.81
CA GLU A 12 2.80 -34.93 -15.55
C GLU A 12 2.16 -33.64 -15.01
N PRO A 13 1.59 -33.65 -13.78
CA PRO A 13 0.89 -32.47 -13.25
C PRO A 13 1.85 -31.31 -12.97
N ILE A 14 3.16 -31.54 -13.03
CA ILE A 14 4.21 -30.58 -12.71
C ILE A 14 5.35 -30.73 -13.72
N THR A 15 5.54 -29.72 -14.57
CA THR A 15 6.71 -29.60 -15.44
C THR A 15 7.74 -28.69 -14.77
N VAL A 16 8.91 -29.22 -14.41
CA VAL A 16 10.02 -28.42 -13.86
C VAL A 16 10.93 -27.98 -15.00
N ILE A 17 10.96 -26.68 -15.28
CA ILE A 17 11.91 -26.09 -16.24
C ILE A 17 13.14 -25.64 -15.46
N PRO A 18 14.30 -26.33 -15.58
CA PRO A 18 15.49 -25.98 -14.81
C PRO A 18 16.05 -24.62 -15.25
N TYR A 19 16.40 -23.80 -14.28
CA TYR A 19 17.04 -22.50 -14.52
C TYR A 19 18.43 -22.68 -15.15
N ASN A 20 18.65 -22.08 -16.32
CA ASN A 20 19.97 -22.00 -16.95
C ASN A 20 20.64 -20.67 -16.59
N PRO A 21 21.69 -20.66 -15.74
CA PRO A 21 22.33 -19.43 -15.26
C PRO A 21 22.97 -18.59 -16.37
N ASN A 22 23.20 -19.15 -17.57
CA ASN A 22 23.77 -18.41 -18.69
C ASN A 22 22.79 -17.47 -19.40
N ASN A 23 21.49 -17.52 -19.07
CA ASN A 23 20.43 -16.76 -19.75
C ASN A 23 19.83 -15.64 -18.87
N SER A 24 20.54 -15.18 -17.84
CA SER A 24 20.06 -14.12 -16.97
C SER A 24 20.02 -12.79 -17.72
N LYS A 25 18.82 -12.25 -17.98
CA LYS A 25 18.68 -10.80 -18.19
C LYS A 25 19.14 -10.12 -16.91
N SER A 26 20.22 -9.32 -16.98
CA SER A 26 20.76 -8.58 -15.84
C SER A 26 19.85 -7.44 -15.40
N ASN A 27 18.96 -6.97 -16.28
CA ASN A 27 18.06 -5.85 -16.05
C ASN A 27 16.60 -6.30 -15.82
N ILE A 28 15.99 -5.71 -14.79
CA ILE A 28 14.56 -5.88 -14.45
C ILE A 28 13.67 -5.14 -15.46
N PHE A 29 14.15 -4.01 -16.00
CA PHE A 29 13.42 -3.18 -16.94
C PHE A 29 13.76 -3.52 -18.38
N SER A 30 12.71 -3.62 -19.20
CA SER A 30 12.84 -3.68 -20.64
C SER A 30 13.09 -2.28 -21.22
N ARG A 31 13.70 -2.25 -22.42
CA ARG A 31 13.85 -1.02 -23.19
C ARG A 31 12.49 -0.44 -23.54
N ILE A 32 12.38 0.88 -23.54
CA ILE A 32 11.24 1.60 -24.11
C ILE A 32 11.60 1.96 -25.56
N GLU A 33 11.09 1.18 -26.52
CA GLU A 33 11.56 1.18 -27.92
C GLU A 33 11.53 2.57 -28.59
N LEU A 34 10.58 3.43 -28.22
CA LEU A 34 10.47 4.79 -28.76
C LEU A 34 11.63 5.72 -28.33
N PHE A 35 12.17 5.53 -27.13
CA PHE A 35 13.12 6.46 -26.50
C PHE A 35 14.55 5.93 -26.40
N GLU A 36 14.72 4.60 -26.43
CA GLU A 36 15.96 3.93 -25.99
C GLU A 36 16.55 3.10 -27.12
N ARG A 37 17.83 3.36 -27.43
CA ARG A 37 18.54 2.64 -28.50
C ARG A 37 19.14 1.32 -28.02
N ASP A 38 19.59 1.29 -26.76
CA ASP A 38 20.26 0.15 -26.15
C ASP A 38 19.78 -0.11 -24.70
N ASP A 39 20.44 -1.03 -23.98
CA ASP A 39 20.08 -1.36 -22.59
C ASP A 39 20.57 -0.31 -21.58
N VAL A 40 21.44 0.62 -21.95
CA VAL A 40 22.06 1.56 -20.99
C VAL A 40 21.03 2.50 -20.34
N PRO A 41 20.08 3.11 -21.07
CA PRO A 41 18.97 3.86 -20.48
C PRO A 41 18.15 3.03 -19.48
N SER A 42 17.90 1.78 -19.82
CA SER A 42 17.12 0.87 -18.97
C SER A 42 17.85 0.54 -17.67
N THR A 43 19.18 0.44 -17.68
CA THR A 43 19.95 0.23 -16.44
C THR A 43 19.98 1.49 -15.59
N TRP A 44 20.01 2.68 -16.20
CA TRP A 44 19.94 3.95 -15.45
C TRP A 44 18.62 4.09 -14.68
N ARG A 45 17.50 3.69 -15.30
CA ARG A 45 16.21 3.65 -14.59
C ARG A 45 16.20 2.63 -13.46
N GLN A 46 16.81 1.45 -13.67
CA GLN A 46 16.91 0.42 -12.63
C GLN A 46 17.73 0.90 -11.42
N GLU A 47 18.90 1.49 -11.67
CA GLU A 47 19.74 2.08 -10.62
C GLU A 47 18.98 3.16 -9.84
N ALA A 48 18.27 4.05 -10.56
CA ALA A 48 17.47 5.08 -9.94
C ALA A 48 16.31 4.51 -9.12
N TYR A 49 15.61 3.49 -9.60
CA TYR A 49 14.57 2.77 -8.85
C TYR A 49 15.11 2.15 -7.57
N VAL A 50 16.22 1.41 -7.65
CA VAL A 50 16.81 0.74 -6.47
C VAL A 50 17.22 1.76 -5.42
N SER A 51 17.85 2.86 -5.84
CA SER A 51 18.23 3.95 -4.95
C SER A 51 17.01 4.60 -4.28
N THR A 52 16.01 5.01 -5.06
CA THR A 52 14.77 5.63 -4.55
C THR A 52 14.02 4.70 -3.60
N TRP A 53 13.87 3.42 -3.95
CA TRP A 53 13.16 2.45 -3.12
C TRP A 53 13.89 2.21 -1.80
N THR A 54 15.22 2.06 -1.83
CA THR A 54 16.02 1.88 -0.60
C THR A 54 15.83 3.06 0.35
N MET A 55 15.91 4.29 -0.17
CA MET A 55 15.67 5.50 0.63
C MET A 55 14.25 5.55 1.22
N ALA A 56 13.22 5.17 0.44
CA ALA A 56 11.85 5.10 0.95
C ALA A 56 11.68 4.01 2.02
N GLN A 57 12.24 2.83 1.80
CA GLN A 57 12.15 1.70 2.72
C GLN A 57 12.85 2.01 4.04
N ASP A 58 14.05 2.58 4.00
CA ASP A 58 14.79 3.02 5.19
C ASP A 58 13.98 4.02 5.99
N ARG A 59 13.37 5.00 5.31
CA ARG A 59 12.55 6.02 5.95
C ARG A 59 11.27 5.47 6.57
N LEU A 60 10.52 4.65 5.83
CA LEU A 60 9.32 3.98 6.34
C LEU A 60 9.67 3.12 7.56
N THR A 61 10.75 2.34 7.49
CA THR A 61 11.23 1.50 8.59
C THR A 61 11.65 2.34 9.80
N ALA A 62 12.33 3.47 9.59
CA ALA A 62 12.73 4.38 10.66
C ALA A 62 11.51 4.99 11.38
N LEU A 63 10.47 5.37 10.64
CA LEU A 63 9.22 5.88 11.20
C LEU A 63 8.48 4.82 12.03
N VAL A 64 8.39 3.59 11.51
CA VAL A 64 7.79 2.46 12.25
C VAL A 64 8.60 2.15 13.51
N LYS A 65 9.93 2.03 13.42
CA LYS A 65 10.77 1.82 14.60
C LYS A 65 10.53 2.91 15.64
N LYS A 66 10.52 4.19 15.23
CA LYS A 66 10.24 5.32 16.13
C LYS A 66 8.88 5.20 16.84
N LEU A 67 7.84 4.74 16.14
CA LEU A 67 6.50 4.53 16.71
C LEU A 67 6.49 3.43 17.78
N TYR A 68 7.16 2.30 17.55
CA TYR A 68 7.18 1.16 18.49
C TYR A 68 8.25 1.25 19.59
N MET A 69 9.25 2.15 19.46
CA MET A 69 10.33 2.33 20.44
C MET A 69 9.84 2.52 21.90
N PRO A 70 8.80 3.31 22.20
CA PRO A 70 8.29 3.44 23.56
C PRO A 70 7.76 2.12 24.13
N ALA A 71 7.04 1.34 23.32
CA ALA A 71 6.52 0.02 23.72
C ALA A 71 7.67 -0.97 23.97
N PHE A 72 8.68 -1.00 23.10
CA PHE A 72 9.90 -1.82 23.30
C PHE A 72 10.66 -1.44 24.56
N SER A 73 10.73 -0.15 24.88
CA SER A 73 11.38 0.34 26.10
C SER A 73 10.62 -0.09 27.36
N SER A 74 9.30 -0.06 27.34
CA SER A 74 8.45 -0.57 28.43
C SER A 74 8.56 -2.08 28.58
N LEU A 75 8.60 -2.83 27.47
CA LEU A 75 8.80 -4.28 27.46
C LEU A 75 10.14 -4.68 28.06
N ARG A 76 11.21 -3.99 27.68
CA ARG A 76 12.55 -4.22 28.23
C ARG A 76 12.56 -4.04 29.74
N LYS A 77 11.95 -2.95 30.24
CA LYS A 77 11.80 -2.72 31.67
C LYS A 77 11.03 -3.85 32.36
N SER A 78 9.97 -4.37 31.73
CA SER A 78 9.19 -5.49 32.28
C SER A 78 9.97 -6.80 32.36
N LEU A 79 10.87 -7.06 31.39
CA LEU A 79 11.68 -8.28 31.32
C LEU A 79 12.91 -8.26 32.23
N ASP A 80 13.36 -7.07 32.64
CA ASP A 80 14.52 -6.90 33.51
C ASP A 80 14.12 -6.91 35.02
N ILE A 81 12.82 -7.00 35.33
CA ILE A 81 12.31 -7.15 36.70
C ILE A 81 12.61 -8.57 37.20
N GLN A 82 13.22 -8.67 38.39
CA GLN A 82 13.45 -9.96 39.06
C GLN A 82 12.09 -10.62 39.36
N PRO A 83 11.86 -11.87 38.92
CA PRO A 83 10.58 -12.54 39.11
C PRO A 83 10.30 -12.79 40.61
N GLY A 84 9.05 -12.60 41.00
CA GLY A 84 8.54 -13.03 42.32
C GLY A 84 8.22 -14.53 42.33
N ASN A 85 7.36 -14.96 43.27
CA ASN A 85 6.88 -16.35 43.32
C ASN A 85 5.93 -16.72 42.17
N LEU A 86 5.45 -15.74 41.41
CA LEU A 86 4.53 -15.91 40.28
C LEU A 86 5.29 -15.82 38.95
N PHE A 87 4.76 -16.50 37.95
CA PHE A 87 5.39 -16.56 36.63
C PHE A 87 5.12 -15.26 35.85
N PRO A 88 6.15 -14.52 35.42
CA PRO A 88 5.96 -13.24 34.76
C PRO A 88 5.43 -13.41 33.34
N VAL A 89 4.30 -12.75 33.06
CA VAL A 89 3.66 -12.74 31.74
C VAL A 89 3.39 -11.30 31.32
N THR A 90 3.93 -10.93 30.15
CA THR A 90 3.61 -9.65 29.52
C THR A 90 2.64 -9.86 28.38
N VAL A 91 1.45 -9.29 28.49
CA VAL A 91 0.41 -9.31 27.45
C VAL A 91 0.57 -8.07 26.58
N LEU A 92 0.82 -8.30 25.30
CA LEU A 92 0.79 -7.30 24.24
C LEU A 92 -0.57 -7.31 23.57
N ASP A 93 -1.27 -6.20 23.68
CA ASP A 93 -2.53 -6.02 22.94
C ASP A 93 -2.26 -5.33 21.60
N ALA A 94 -2.34 -6.12 20.53
CA ALA A 94 -2.21 -5.71 19.14
C ALA A 94 -3.57 -5.66 18.42
N SER A 95 -4.70 -5.87 19.10
CA SER A 95 -6.04 -6.03 18.50
C SER A 95 -6.52 -4.87 17.62
N ALA A 96 -5.98 -3.68 17.84
CA ALA A 96 -6.26 -2.48 17.07
C ALA A 96 -5.03 -1.97 16.30
N SER A 97 -3.87 -2.62 16.46
CA SER A 97 -2.61 -2.19 15.86
C SER A 97 -2.55 -2.54 14.39
N ALA A 98 -1.72 -1.79 13.65
CA ALA A 98 -1.31 -2.19 12.32
C ALA A 98 -0.40 -3.42 12.40
N SER A 99 -0.54 -4.35 11.46
CA SER A 99 0.37 -5.50 11.34
C SER A 99 1.71 -5.09 10.72
N TRP A 100 2.78 -5.76 11.13
CA TRP A 100 4.14 -5.53 10.63
C TRP A 100 4.91 -6.86 10.67
N GLU A 101 5.17 -7.46 9.50
CA GLU A 101 5.76 -8.81 9.42
C GLU A 101 7.15 -8.90 10.06
N ALA A 102 7.97 -7.86 9.95
CA ALA A 102 9.31 -7.83 10.55
C ALA A 102 9.30 -7.47 12.05
N TRP A 103 8.13 -7.29 12.66
CA TRP A 103 8.00 -6.95 14.07
C TRP A 103 8.66 -7.97 15.02
N PRO A 104 8.56 -9.31 14.83
CA PRO A 104 9.23 -10.26 15.71
C PRO A 104 10.75 -10.15 15.68
N GLN A 105 11.33 -9.88 14.50
CA GLN A 105 12.77 -9.64 14.36
C GLN A 105 13.16 -8.34 15.06
N ALA A 106 12.41 -7.26 14.85
CA ALA A 106 12.67 -5.98 15.48
C ALA A 106 12.54 -6.04 17.01
N LEU A 107 11.57 -6.82 17.51
CA LEU A 107 11.43 -7.12 18.94
C LEU A 107 12.65 -7.87 19.46
N GLY A 108 13.08 -8.92 18.75
CA GLY A 108 14.26 -9.70 19.07
C GLY A 108 15.50 -8.82 19.18
N GLU A 109 15.74 -7.95 18.19
CA GLU A 109 16.83 -6.94 18.17
C GLU A 109 16.74 -5.95 19.34
N ALA A 110 15.55 -5.44 19.65
CA ALA A 110 15.34 -4.47 20.73
C ALA A 110 15.53 -5.07 22.13
N LEU A 111 15.27 -6.37 22.28
CA LEU A 111 15.28 -7.09 23.56
C LEU A 111 16.52 -7.98 23.76
N GLN A 112 17.53 -7.90 22.89
CA GLN A 112 18.75 -8.72 23.00
C GLN A 112 19.45 -8.51 24.36
N ALA A 113 19.81 -9.62 24.99
CA ALA A 113 20.59 -9.67 26.22
C ALA A 113 21.51 -10.92 26.19
N PRO A 114 22.69 -10.88 26.83
CA PRO A 114 23.73 -11.91 26.66
C PRO A 114 23.34 -13.32 27.15
N ASN A 115 22.34 -13.44 28.03
CA ASN A 115 21.85 -14.73 28.55
C ASN A 115 20.35 -14.95 28.27
N ARG A 116 19.82 -14.42 27.16
CA ARG A 116 18.39 -14.47 26.81
C ARG A 116 18.17 -15.23 25.50
N VAL A 117 17.26 -16.20 25.51
CA VAL A 117 16.89 -17.01 24.34
C VAL A 117 15.41 -16.79 24.03
N PHE A 118 15.09 -16.44 22.79
CA PHE A 118 13.71 -16.25 22.32
C PHE A 118 13.17 -17.55 21.73
N VAL A 119 11.97 -17.93 22.14
CA VAL A 119 11.26 -19.10 21.64
C VAL A 119 9.92 -18.64 21.09
N HIS A 120 9.67 -18.86 19.80
CA HIS A 120 8.42 -18.49 19.14
C HIS A 120 7.51 -19.70 19.03
N MET A 121 6.34 -19.64 19.67
CA MET A 121 5.29 -20.64 19.50
C MET A 121 4.35 -20.18 18.38
N THR A 122 4.19 -21.02 17.36
CA THR A 122 3.20 -20.82 16.30
C THR A 122 2.10 -21.87 16.38
N PRO A 123 0.85 -21.55 15.98
CA PRO A 123 -0.26 -22.50 16.03
C PRO A 123 0.00 -23.78 15.23
N ALA A 124 0.64 -23.64 14.06
CA ALA A 124 1.00 -24.76 13.19
C ALA A 124 1.99 -25.74 13.83
N GLN A 125 2.85 -25.27 14.73
CA GLN A 125 3.78 -26.12 15.49
C GLN A 125 3.14 -26.72 16.74
N CYS A 126 2.04 -26.15 17.22
CA CYS A 126 1.41 -26.48 18.50
C CYS A 126 0.08 -27.24 18.31
N VAL A 127 0.06 -28.24 17.44
CA VAL A 127 -1.14 -29.06 17.16
C VAL A 127 -1.49 -29.97 18.36
N ASN A 128 -0.48 -30.43 19.10
CA ASN A 128 -0.61 -31.21 20.33
C ASN A 128 0.51 -30.83 21.32
N ILE A 129 0.40 -31.30 22.57
CA ILE A 129 1.37 -30.96 23.63
C ILE A 129 2.79 -31.42 23.29
N THR A 130 2.96 -32.60 22.70
CA THR A 130 4.27 -33.18 22.39
C THR A 130 5.01 -32.35 21.34
N SER A 131 4.30 -31.94 20.28
CA SER A 131 4.82 -31.04 19.24
C SER A 131 5.12 -29.64 19.80
N ALA A 132 4.27 -29.11 20.68
CA ALA A 132 4.48 -27.80 21.32
C ALA A 132 5.75 -27.79 22.18
N LEU A 133 5.93 -28.79 23.06
CA LEU A 133 7.14 -28.92 23.88
C LEU A 133 8.38 -29.18 23.01
N SER A 134 8.25 -29.98 21.95
CA SER A 134 9.36 -30.23 21.02
C SER A 134 9.80 -28.98 20.25
N ALA A 135 8.84 -28.11 19.88
CA ALA A 135 9.15 -26.81 19.29
C ALA A 135 9.94 -25.92 20.25
N VAL A 136 9.59 -25.91 21.55
CA VAL A 136 10.34 -25.16 22.58
C VAL A 136 11.75 -25.71 22.74
N VAL A 137 11.88 -27.02 22.94
CA VAL A 137 13.19 -27.68 23.14
C VAL A 137 14.10 -27.49 21.93
N SER A 138 13.58 -27.69 20.72
CA SER A 138 14.38 -27.55 19.49
C SER A 138 14.84 -26.10 19.23
N GLN A 139 14.04 -25.09 19.57
CA GLN A 139 14.43 -23.69 19.42
C GLN A 139 15.49 -23.27 20.44
N VAL A 140 15.36 -23.70 21.70
CA VAL A 140 16.39 -23.47 22.73
C VAL A 140 17.68 -24.22 22.37
N ALA A 141 17.57 -25.46 21.88
CA ALA A 141 18.72 -26.25 21.46
C ALA A 141 19.55 -25.59 20.34
N ARG A 142 18.93 -24.77 19.46
CA ARG A 142 19.64 -24.04 18.40
C ARG A 142 20.61 -22.99 18.93
N SER A 143 20.43 -22.49 20.15
CA SER A 143 21.38 -21.54 20.76
C SER A 143 22.64 -22.22 21.31
N VAL A 144 22.66 -23.55 21.37
CA VAL A 144 23.76 -24.34 21.93
C VAL A 144 24.66 -24.85 20.80
N PRO A 145 26.00 -24.69 20.89
CA PRO A 145 26.91 -25.22 19.88
C PRO A 145 26.89 -26.75 19.85
N VAL A 146 26.98 -27.30 18.64
CA VAL A 146 27.00 -28.75 18.42
C VAL A 146 28.39 -29.29 18.75
N THR A 147 28.50 -30.04 19.84
CA THR A 147 29.69 -30.77 20.30
C THR A 147 29.38 -32.27 20.32
N PRO A 148 30.38 -33.17 20.32
CA PRO A 148 30.11 -34.62 20.38
C PRO A 148 29.30 -35.01 21.64
N GLU A 149 29.51 -34.30 22.76
CA GLU A 149 28.73 -34.48 23.99
C GLU A 149 27.26 -34.05 23.83
N THR A 150 26.99 -32.90 23.19
CA THR A 150 25.60 -32.47 22.95
C THR A 150 24.89 -33.32 21.90
N GLN A 151 25.62 -33.86 20.91
CA GLN A 151 25.07 -34.84 19.94
C GLN A 151 24.61 -36.13 20.61
N GLN A 152 25.35 -36.65 21.60
CA GLN A 152 24.93 -37.83 22.36
C GLN A 152 23.65 -37.56 23.17
N LEU A 153 23.51 -36.35 23.74
CA LEU A 153 22.31 -35.96 24.48
C LEU A 153 21.06 -35.91 23.58
N PHE A 154 21.16 -35.43 22.33
CA PHE A 154 20.03 -35.47 21.38
C PHE A 154 19.56 -36.88 21.01
N GLN A 155 20.40 -37.91 21.20
CA GLN A 155 20.03 -39.31 20.96
C GLN A 155 19.44 -39.99 22.21
N GLN A 156 19.71 -39.45 23.41
CA GLN A 156 19.31 -40.05 24.69
C GLN A 156 17.95 -39.54 25.19
N TYR A 157 17.58 -38.31 24.84
CA TYR A 157 16.34 -37.67 25.27
C TYR A 157 15.33 -37.63 24.11
N ASP A 158 14.05 -37.77 24.45
CA ASP A 158 12.97 -37.52 23.50
C ASP A 158 12.93 -36.04 23.10
N ALA A 159 12.49 -35.77 21.87
CA ALA A 159 12.46 -34.42 21.32
C ALA A 159 11.56 -33.44 22.09
N SER A 160 10.65 -33.93 22.95
CA SER A 160 9.74 -33.14 23.79
C SER A 160 10.16 -33.07 25.26
N ASP A 161 11.27 -33.70 25.65
CA ASP A 161 11.71 -33.72 27.05
C ASP A 161 12.40 -32.40 27.43
N LEU A 162 11.80 -31.67 28.38
CA LEU A 162 12.34 -30.41 28.89
C LEU A 162 13.64 -30.59 29.66
N MET A 163 13.93 -31.79 30.17
CA MET A 163 15.17 -32.10 30.89
C MET A 163 16.41 -32.13 29.99
N LEU A 164 16.21 -32.16 28.67
CA LEU A 164 17.29 -31.99 27.70
C LEU A 164 17.92 -30.59 27.82
N ILE A 165 17.15 -29.54 28.10
CA ILE A 165 17.67 -28.17 28.16
C ILE A 165 18.73 -28.01 29.27
N PRO A 166 18.47 -28.35 30.55
CA PRO A 166 19.50 -28.26 31.59
C PRO A 166 20.68 -29.20 31.33
N ALA A 167 20.46 -30.37 30.74
CA ALA A 167 21.54 -31.28 30.38
C ALA A 167 22.49 -30.67 29.33
N LEU A 168 21.94 -30.01 28.30
CA LEU A 168 22.70 -29.32 27.26
C LEU A 168 23.54 -28.17 27.84
N PHE A 169 22.94 -27.31 28.68
CA PHE A 169 23.65 -26.17 29.28
C PHE A 169 24.72 -26.60 30.28
N ARG A 170 24.50 -27.71 31.01
CA ARG A 170 25.52 -28.32 31.88
C ARG A 170 26.69 -28.88 31.09
N ALA A 171 26.45 -29.52 29.93
CA ALA A 171 27.51 -30.04 29.08
C ALA A 171 28.44 -28.94 28.56
N ILE A 172 27.88 -27.78 28.18
CA ILE A 172 28.68 -26.61 27.73
C ILE A 172 29.23 -25.75 28.88
N ARG A 173 28.98 -26.12 30.15
CA ARG A 173 29.38 -25.38 31.36
C ARG A 173 28.91 -23.92 31.37
N GLN A 174 27.70 -23.66 30.88
CA GLN A 174 27.07 -22.34 30.94
C GLN A 174 25.91 -22.35 31.93
N GLU A 175 25.58 -21.17 32.47
CA GLU A 175 24.36 -20.98 33.26
C GLU A 175 23.12 -21.16 32.37
N LEU A 176 21.99 -21.51 32.99
CA LEU A 176 20.72 -21.62 32.29
C LEU A 176 20.31 -20.26 31.69
N PRO A 177 19.78 -20.25 30.46
CA PRO A 177 19.34 -19.02 29.83
C PRO A 177 18.01 -18.53 30.43
N SER A 178 17.79 -17.23 30.36
CA SER A 178 16.46 -16.65 30.49
C SER A 178 15.69 -16.90 29.18
N ILE A 179 14.63 -17.69 29.24
CA ILE A 179 13.81 -18.06 28.09
C ILE A 179 12.67 -17.05 27.98
N VAL A 180 12.54 -16.38 26.83
CA VAL A 180 11.37 -15.54 26.52
C VAL A 180 10.49 -16.28 25.53
N LEU A 181 9.35 -16.76 26.01
CA LEU A 181 8.36 -17.50 25.23
C LEU A 181 7.38 -16.53 24.56
N ILE A 182 7.49 -16.36 23.26
CA ILE A 182 6.61 -15.52 22.46
C ILE A 182 5.48 -16.37 21.90
N VAL A 183 4.25 -16.11 22.35
CA VAL A 183 3.03 -16.72 21.82
C VAL A 183 2.32 -15.67 20.97
N HIS A 184 2.46 -15.79 19.65
CA HIS A 184 1.85 -14.87 18.68
C HIS A 184 0.43 -15.34 18.32
N GLU A 185 -0.51 -14.42 18.09
CA GLU A 185 -1.91 -14.77 17.73
C GLU A 185 -2.57 -15.73 18.73
N LEU A 186 -2.55 -15.39 20.03
CA LEU A 186 -3.07 -16.22 21.12
C LEU A 186 -4.46 -16.83 20.83
N GLU A 187 -5.32 -16.08 20.14
CA GLU A 187 -6.68 -16.47 19.79
C GLU A 187 -6.80 -17.64 18.79
N THR A 188 -5.74 -17.95 18.05
CA THR A 188 -5.72 -19.03 17.05
C THR A 188 -5.31 -20.38 17.64
N PHE A 189 -4.79 -20.39 18.86
CA PHE A 189 -4.36 -21.62 19.53
C PHE A 189 -5.55 -22.44 20.02
N SER A 190 -5.40 -23.78 19.97
CA SER A 190 -6.29 -24.67 20.71
C SER A 190 -6.14 -24.41 22.21
N VAL A 191 -7.24 -23.99 22.85
CA VAL A 191 -7.29 -23.67 24.28
C VAL A 191 -6.76 -24.83 25.14
N ALA A 192 -7.11 -26.08 24.81
CA ALA A 192 -6.67 -27.25 25.56
C ALA A 192 -5.14 -27.42 25.48
N VAL A 193 -4.58 -27.42 24.27
CA VAL A 193 -3.15 -27.65 24.03
C VAL A 193 -2.31 -26.54 24.66
N LEU A 194 -2.75 -25.28 24.53
CA LEU A 194 -2.05 -24.14 25.10
C LEU A 194 -2.01 -24.20 26.63
N ASN A 195 -3.14 -24.49 27.28
CA ASN A 195 -3.19 -24.58 28.74
C ASN A 195 -2.33 -25.73 29.27
N ASP A 196 -2.37 -26.90 28.63
CA ASP A 196 -1.58 -28.05 29.04
C ASP A 196 -0.07 -27.80 28.84
N ALA A 197 0.32 -27.18 27.73
CA ALA A 197 1.71 -26.81 27.46
C ALA A 197 2.23 -25.74 28.45
N LEU A 198 1.45 -24.69 28.70
CA LEU A 198 1.79 -23.67 29.70
C LEU A 198 1.90 -24.29 31.09
N HIS A 199 0.97 -25.16 31.48
CA HIS A 199 1.03 -25.84 32.78
C HIS A 199 2.30 -26.71 32.90
N ALA A 200 2.72 -27.41 31.85
CA ALA A 200 3.96 -28.19 31.85
C ALA A 200 5.21 -27.30 32.01
N LEU A 201 5.26 -26.18 31.28
CA LEU A 201 6.36 -25.20 31.38
C LEU A 201 6.40 -24.52 32.75
N LEU A 202 5.24 -24.16 33.31
CA LEU A 202 5.10 -23.59 34.65
C LEU A 202 5.63 -24.56 35.71
N ALA A 203 5.20 -25.83 35.66
CA ALA A 203 5.67 -26.87 36.59
C ALA A 203 7.19 -27.07 36.51
N TRP A 204 7.76 -27.03 35.30
CA TRP A 204 9.21 -27.12 35.09
C TRP A 204 9.95 -25.91 35.67
N SER A 205 9.46 -24.69 35.42
CA SER A 205 10.05 -23.45 35.94
C SER A 205 9.98 -23.31 37.46
N GLY A 206 8.96 -23.92 38.10
CA GLY A 206 8.78 -23.92 39.56
C GLY A 206 9.72 -24.87 40.31
N GLY A 207 10.70 -25.48 39.62
CA GLY A 207 11.70 -26.37 40.24
C GLY A 207 11.22 -27.78 40.55
N ALA A 208 10.03 -28.19 40.07
CA ALA A 208 9.49 -29.53 40.33
C ALA A 208 10.34 -30.66 39.70
N LEU A 209 11.19 -30.33 38.72
CA LEU A 209 12.00 -31.26 37.94
C LEU A 209 13.53 -31.04 38.07
N GLY A 210 14.00 -30.09 38.90
CA GLY A 210 15.42 -29.81 39.10
C GLY A 210 15.82 -28.34 38.90
N GLU A 211 17.01 -28.09 38.34
CA GLU A 211 17.47 -26.73 37.96
C GLU A 211 16.52 -26.13 36.92
N ALA A 212 15.89 -25.01 37.28
CA ALA A 212 14.85 -24.38 36.48
C ALA A 212 15.38 -23.11 35.77
N PRO A 213 15.15 -22.97 34.46
CA PRO A 213 15.43 -21.71 33.79
C PRO A 213 14.37 -20.67 34.15
N MET A 214 14.78 -19.40 34.13
CA MET A 214 13.84 -18.30 34.21
C MET A 214 13.07 -18.22 32.89
N ILE A 215 11.75 -18.34 32.94
CA ILE A 215 10.90 -18.21 31.75
C ILE A 215 9.99 -16.98 31.91
N HIS A 216 9.95 -16.14 30.87
CA HIS A 216 9.00 -15.04 30.72
C HIS A 216 8.09 -15.33 29.52
N CYS A 217 6.77 -15.26 29.70
CA CYS A 217 5.85 -15.40 28.57
C CYS A 217 5.44 -14.02 28.03
N LEU A 218 5.47 -13.89 26.72
CA LEU A 218 4.99 -12.73 26.00
C LEU A 218 3.80 -13.17 25.14
N PHE A 219 2.60 -12.80 25.56
CA PHE A 219 1.36 -13.15 24.86
C PHE A 219 0.94 -12.01 23.96
N ILE A 220 0.78 -12.28 22.67
CA ILE A 220 0.36 -11.28 21.68
C ILE A 220 -1.05 -11.60 21.25
N TYR A 221 -1.95 -10.66 21.49
CA TYR A 221 -3.35 -10.76 21.10
C TYR A 221 -3.61 -9.87 19.89
N THR A 222 -4.00 -10.46 18.76
CA THR A 222 -4.13 -9.78 17.46
C THR A 222 -5.56 -9.71 16.96
N ALA A 223 -6.53 -10.21 17.73
CA ALA A 223 -7.89 -10.36 17.23
C ALA A 223 -8.48 -9.00 16.82
N PRO A 224 -9.08 -8.89 15.62
CA PRO A 224 -9.52 -7.61 15.09
C PRO A 224 -10.66 -7.04 15.92
N LEU A 225 -10.46 -5.84 16.47
CA LEU A 225 -11.56 -5.06 17.03
C LEU A 225 -12.36 -4.36 15.92
N PRO A 226 -13.70 -4.30 16.02
CA PRO A 226 -14.52 -3.56 15.06
C PRO A 226 -14.09 -2.09 14.98
N VAL A 227 -14.19 -1.52 13.77
CA VAL A 227 -13.65 -0.22 13.31
C VAL A 227 -14.36 0.99 13.94
N LEU A 228 -14.46 1.04 15.27
CA LEU A 228 -14.86 2.26 15.96
C LEU A 228 -13.60 3.05 16.29
N PRO A 229 -13.51 4.34 15.89
CA PRO A 229 -12.44 5.22 16.35
C PRO A 229 -12.48 5.19 17.87
N ARG A 230 -11.42 4.69 18.52
CA ARG A 230 -11.32 4.86 19.96
C ARG A 230 -11.26 6.37 20.17
N SER A 231 -12.30 6.95 20.77
CA SER A 231 -12.08 8.17 21.54
C SER A 231 -10.93 7.82 22.47
N ARG A 232 -9.90 8.67 22.57
CA ARG A 232 -8.86 8.59 23.58
C ARG A 232 -9.53 8.61 24.97
N ALA A 233 -10.10 7.48 25.39
CA ALA A 233 -10.55 7.21 26.73
C ALA A 233 -9.25 6.93 27.48
N TYR A 234 -8.60 8.03 27.84
CA TYR A 234 -7.56 8.05 28.84
C TYR A 234 -8.07 7.32 30.09
N GLU A 235 -7.16 6.57 30.70
CA GLU A 235 -7.16 6.28 32.12
C GLU A 235 -8.30 5.36 32.62
N SER A 236 -8.16 4.05 32.43
CA SER A 236 -8.31 3.04 33.51
C SER A 236 -8.52 1.63 32.97
N PHE A 237 -7.45 0.95 32.54
CA PHE A 237 -7.51 -0.50 32.38
C PHE A 237 -6.34 -1.20 33.09
N THR A 238 -6.22 -0.91 34.38
CA THR A 238 -5.66 -1.84 35.38
C THR A 238 -6.61 -3.01 35.68
N ARG A 239 -7.75 -3.13 34.99
CA ARG A 239 -8.58 -4.35 35.00
C ARG A 239 -8.11 -5.28 33.89
N ALA A 240 -7.67 -6.48 34.28
CA ALA A 240 -7.42 -7.62 33.42
C ALA A 240 -8.41 -7.65 32.26
N LYS A 241 -7.88 -7.67 31.02
CA LYS A 241 -8.73 -7.66 29.83
C LYS A 241 -9.59 -8.94 29.88
N PRO A 242 -10.94 -8.83 29.88
CA PRO A 242 -11.83 -9.95 30.18
C PRO A 242 -11.68 -11.12 29.20
N TRP A 243 -11.17 -10.86 27.99
CA TRP A 243 -10.90 -11.88 26.99
C TRP A 243 -9.85 -12.90 27.43
N ILE A 244 -8.91 -12.57 28.33
CA ILE A 244 -7.84 -13.50 28.73
C ILE A 244 -8.38 -14.77 29.40
N HIS A 245 -9.51 -14.64 30.10
CA HIS A 245 -10.22 -15.75 30.73
C HIS A 245 -10.89 -16.70 29.72
N THR A 246 -10.97 -16.31 28.45
CA THR A 246 -11.48 -17.16 27.36
C THR A 246 -10.43 -18.16 26.89
N PHE A 247 -9.15 -17.78 26.96
CA PHE A 247 -8.04 -18.59 26.44
C PHE A 247 -7.26 -19.32 27.55
N LEU A 248 -7.23 -18.77 28.77
CA LEU A 248 -6.48 -19.33 29.89
C LEU A 248 -7.42 -19.82 30.98
N SER A 249 -7.16 -21.04 31.46
CA SER A 249 -7.90 -21.64 32.55
C SER A 249 -7.61 -20.95 33.88
N PRO A 250 -8.54 -20.96 34.86
CA PRO A 250 -8.33 -20.35 36.18
C PRO A 250 -7.10 -20.92 36.92
N ARG A 251 -6.75 -22.18 36.68
CA ARG A 251 -5.58 -22.84 37.28
C ARG A 251 -4.27 -22.25 36.79
N VAL A 252 -4.17 -22.03 35.47
CA VAL A 252 -2.99 -21.40 34.86
C VAL A 252 -2.91 -19.94 35.29
N LEU A 253 -4.01 -19.19 35.17
CA LEU A 253 -4.08 -17.77 35.54
C LEU A 253 -3.66 -17.49 36.99
N ALA A 254 -3.99 -18.37 37.94
CA ALA A 254 -3.61 -18.20 39.34
C ALA A 254 -2.09 -18.26 39.60
N GLN A 255 -1.31 -18.76 38.63
CA GLN A 255 0.15 -18.88 38.71
C GLN A 255 0.88 -17.78 37.93
N LEU A 256 0.16 -16.93 37.19
CA LEU A 256 0.73 -15.88 36.33
C LEU A 256 0.70 -14.52 37.02
N ASP A 257 1.76 -13.74 36.84
CA ASP A 257 1.82 -12.31 37.11
C ASP A 257 1.66 -11.55 35.78
N LEU A 258 0.49 -10.94 35.57
CA LEU A 258 0.09 -10.35 34.30
C LEU A 258 0.42 -8.86 34.26
N ALA A 259 1.36 -8.47 33.40
CA ALA A 259 1.58 -7.08 33.00
C ALA A 259 1.03 -6.85 31.59
N THR A 260 0.36 -5.72 31.34
CA THR A 260 -0.16 -5.38 30.00
C THR A 260 0.61 -4.22 29.39
N VAL A 261 1.01 -4.34 28.13
CA VAL A 261 1.56 -3.25 27.33
C VAL A 261 0.66 -3.08 26.11
N ASP A 262 0.09 -1.89 25.96
CA ASP A 262 -0.70 -1.53 24.80
C ASP A 262 0.22 -1.13 23.65
N LEU A 263 -0.02 -1.71 22.47
CA LEU A 263 0.69 -1.32 21.25
C LEU A 263 0.00 -0.13 20.57
N PRO A 264 0.73 0.65 19.76
CA PRO A 264 0.17 1.76 19.00
C PRO A 264 -1.02 1.32 18.15
N ASP A 265 -2.06 2.15 18.09
CA ASP A 265 -3.26 1.88 17.30
C ASP A 265 -2.99 2.06 15.80
N LYS A 266 -3.77 1.40 14.94
CA LYS A 266 -3.71 1.57 13.48
C LYS A 266 -3.93 3.03 13.06
N THR A 267 -4.68 3.80 13.83
CA THR A 267 -4.86 5.23 13.57
C THR A 267 -3.58 6.03 13.85
N GLU A 268 -2.91 5.70 14.96
CA GLU A 268 -1.63 6.32 15.32
C GLU A 268 -0.55 5.97 14.30
N PHE A 269 -0.54 4.72 13.83
CA PHE A 269 0.32 4.29 12.73
C PHE A 269 0.06 5.10 11.46
N TRP A 270 -1.21 5.31 11.08
CA TRP A 270 -1.57 6.10 9.90
C TRP A 270 -1.00 7.53 9.97
N GLU A 271 -1.17 8.24 11.09
CA GLU A 271 -0.70 9.62 11.23
C GLU A 271 0.84 9.72 11.37
N GLN A 272 1.43 8.92 12.26
CA GLN A 272 2.86 9.02 12.60
C GLN A 272 3.78 8.35 11.59
N VAL A 273 3.29 7.40 10.81
CA VAL A 273 4.07 6.70 9.78
C VAL A 273 3.64 7.12 8.40
N VAL A 274 2.38 6.92 8.01
CA VAL A 274 1.94 7.12 6.62
C VAL A 274 1.85 8.61 6.27
N CYS A 275 1.07 9.41 6.99
CA CYS A 275 0.99 10.86 6.74
C CYS A 275 2.37 11.52 6.86
N SER A 276 3.17 11.12 7.85
CA SER A 276 4.53 11.62 8.04
C SER A 276 5.46 11.27 6.87
N PHE A 277 5.32 10.07 6.28
CA PHE A 277 6.05 9.69 5.07
C PHE A 277 5.70 10.63 3.90
N PHE A 278 4.41 10.83 3.61
CA PHE A 278 3.99 11.71 2.52
C PHE A 278 4.26 13.20 2.78
N ALA A 279 4.37 13.63 4.05
CA ALA A 279 4.63 15.01 4.40
C ALA A 279 6.08 15.47 4.11
N LEU A 280 7.07 14.58 4.14
CA LEU A 280 8.48 14.92 3.93
C LEU A 280 9.25 13.88 3.06
N PRO A 281 8.82 13.59 1.83
CA PRO A 281 9.50 12.62 0.96
C PRO A 281 10.98 12.97 0.75
N GLN A 282 11.85 12.01 1.08
CA GLN A 282 13.31 12.11 0.95
C GLN A 282 13.86 11.46 -0.34
N THR A 283 12.98 10.87 -1.15
CA THR A 283 13.32 9.97 -2.27
C THR A 283 13.62 10.67 -3.60
N ASN A 284 13.60 12.02 -3.65
CA ASN A 284 13.59 12.82 -4.88
C ASN A 284 12.45 12.51 -5.86
N ILE A 285 11.51 11.66 -5.44
CA ILE A 285 10.26 11.38 -6.15
C ILE A 285 9.10 11.67 -5.22
N TRP A 286 8.15 12.43 -5.73
CA TRP A 286 7.00 12.89 -4.99
C TRP A 286 5.74 12.18 -5.46
N LEU A 287 5.14 11.43 -4.55
CA LEU A 287 3.87 10.78 -4.75
C LEU A 287 2.76 11.78 -4.48
N GLY A 288 1.79 11.88 -5.38
CA GLY A 288 0.69 12.82 -5.25
C GLY A 288 -0.52 12.27 -4.50
N ARG A 289 -1.66 12.91 -4.71
CA ARG A 289 -2.90 12.66 -3.98
C ARG A 289 -3.54 11.33 -4.36
N SER A 290 -3.57 10.96 -5.63
CA SER A 290 -4.22 9.70 -6.05
C SER A 290 -3.52 8.50 -5.44
N ILE A 291 -2.19 8.54 -5.36
CA ILE A 291 -1.40 7.50 -4.68
C ILE A 291 -1.66 7.47 -3.17
N PHE A 292 -1.72 8.63 -2.53
CA PHE A 292 -2.06 8.73 -1.11
C PHE A 292 -3.45 8.12 -0.83
N GLU A 293 -4.40 8.39 -1.70
CA GLU A 293 -5.77 7.90 -1.62
C GLU A 293 -5.87 6.38 -1.85
N LEU A 294 -5.10 5.84 -2.80
CA LEU A 294 -4.95 4.39 -3.00
C LEU A 294 -4.42 3.70 -1.75
N VAL A 295 -3.33 4.24 -1.18
CA VAL A 295 -2.73 3.72 0.06
C VAL A 295 -3.74 3.79 1.21
N ARG A 296 -4.48 4.90 1.33
CA ARG A 296 -5.53 5.08 2.33
C ARG A 296 -6.64 4.06 2.19
N ARG A 297 -7.16 3.88 0.97
CA ARG A 297 -8.24 2.92 0.69
C ARG A 297 -7.81 1.52 1.11
N ARG A 298 -6.63 1.07 0.68
CA ARG A 298 -6.13 -0.26 1.02
C ARG A 298 -5.86 -0.44 2.51
N TYR A 299 -5.28 0.55 3.16
CA TYR A 299 -4.99 0.48 4.59
C TYR A 299 -6.26 0.35 5.45
N TRP A 300 -7.29 1.13 5.16
CA TRP A 300 -8.52 1.17 5.96
C TRP A 300 -9.55 0.11 5.57
N HIS A 301 -9.66 -0.23 4.28
CA HIS A 301 -10.69 -1.15 3.79
C HIS A 301 -10.20 -2.58 3.55
N ALA A 302 -8.92 -2.79 3.21
CA ALA A 302 -8.38 -4.14 2.98
C ALA A 302 -7.68 -4.68 4.24
N SER A 303 -6.54 -4.09 4.62
CA SER A 303 -5.82 -4.49 5.84
C SER A 303 -4.92 -3.37 6.36
N PRO A 304 -4.98 -3.04 7.66
CA PRO A 304 -4.07 -2.08 8.26
C PRO A 304 -2.72 -2.76 8.50
N SER A 305 -1.80 -2.63 7.55
CA SER A 305 -0.45 -3.18 7.67
C SER A 305 0.62 -2.26 7.09
N TYR A 306 1.81 -2.32 7.67
CA TYR A 306 3.01 -1.71 7.11
C TYR A 306 3.30 -2.28 5.73
N ASP A 307 3.23 -3.60 5.58
CA ASP A 307 3.64 -4.32 4.37
C ASP A 307 2.74 -3.96 3.17
N THR A 308 1.43 -3.78 3.39
CA THR A 308 0.50 -3.28 2.37
C THR A 308 0.89 -1.87 1.93
N VAL A 309 1.20 -0.96 2.87
CA VAL A 309 1.62 0.41 2.54
C VAL A 309 2.94 0.42 1.77
N ALA A 310 3.93 -0.32 2.25
CA ALA A 310 5.25 -0.43 1.64
C ALA A 310 5.16 -1.03 0.23
N GLN A 311 4.36 -2.08 0.03
CA GLN A 311 4.15 -2.69 -1.28
C GLN A 311 3.47 -1.74 -2.26
N CYS A 312 2.45 -0.98 -1.82
CA CYS A 312 1.80 0.02 -2.67
C CYS A 312 2.80 1.06 -3.15
N ILE A 313 3.56 1.66 -2.22
CA ILE A 313 4.60 2.66 -2.53
C ILE A 313 5.68 2.08 -3.44
N ARG A 314 6.11 0.84 -3.20
CA ARG A 314 7.09 0.14 -4.03
C ARG A 314 6.61 -0.02 -5.47
N LEU A 315 5.35 -0.40 -5.66
CA LEU A 315 4.74 -0.54 -6.98
C LEU A 315 4.58 0.82 -7.67
N CYS A 316 4.32 1.90 -6.93
CA CYS A 316 4.29 3.25 -7.48
C CYS A 316 5.64 3.66 -8.06
N TYR A 317 6.72 3.44 -7.31
CA TYR A 317 8.06 3.70 -7.85
C TYR A 317 8.39 2.75 -9.01
N LEU A 318 8.04 1.47 -8.89
CA LEU A 318 8.28 0.51 -9.97
C LEU A 318 7.61 0.97 -11.26
N GLU A 319 6.35 1.38 -11.20
CA GLU A 319 5.58 1.81 -12.36
C GLU A 319 6.11 3.14 -12.94
N HIS A 320 6.49 4.09 -12.09
CA HIS A 320 7.14 5.33 -12.52
C HIS A 320 8.42 5.06 -13.34
N PHE A 321 9.33 4.23 -12.81
CA PHE A 321 10.60 3.93 -13.48
C PHE A 321 10.47 2.93 -14.64
N ARG A 322 9.43 2.11 -14.64
CA ARG A 322 9.13 1.18 -15.73
C ARG A 322 8.54 1.91 -16.95
N SER A 323 7.57 2.79 -16.73
CA SER A 323 6.77 3.39 -17.80
C SER A 323 7.34 4.70 -18.34
N ARG A 324 8.10 5.47 -17.54
CA ARG A 324 8.57 6.80 -17.93
C ARG A 324 10.06 6.83 -18.26
N PRO A 325 10.46 7.26 -19.47
CA PRO A 325 11.87 7.38 -19.83
C PRO A 325 12.58 8.50 -19.06
N LEU A 326 11.90 9.62 -18.80
CA LEU A 326 12.44 10.79 -18.08
C LEU A 326 12.85 10.49 -16.63
N SER A 327 12.33 9.42 -16.03
CA SER A 327 12.67 8.98 -14.68
C SER A 327 14.15 8.62 -14.52
N ALA A 328 14.85 8.32 -15.63
CA ALA A 328 16.30 8.06 -15.61
C ALA A 328 17.13 9.25 -15.09
N PHE A 329 16.58 10.46 -15.13
CA PHE A 329 17.29 11.70 -14.77
C PHE A 329 17.01 12.19 -13.35
N VAL A 330 16.29 11.41 -12.52
CA VAL A 330 15.96 11.80 -11.12
C VAL A 330 17.23 12.01 -10.29
N HIS A 331 18.16 11.05 -10.30
CA HIS A 331 19.39 11.10 -9.50
C HIS A 331 20.64 11.39 -10.34
N ARG A 332 20.51 11.41 -11.67
CA ARG A 332 21.65 11.48 -12.60
C ARG A 332 21.66 12.82 -13.33
N ARG A 333 22.83 13.44 -13.44
CA ARG A 333 23.02 14.63 -14.27
C ARG A 333 23.16 14.22 -15.74
N PRO A 334 22.30 14.72 -16.64
CA PRO A 334 22.40 14.37 -18.04
C PRO A 334 23.63 15.01 -18.69
N ASP A 335 24.38 14.22 -19.47
CA ASP A 335 25.45 14.70 -20.35
C ASP A 335 24.99 14.55 -21.81
N LEU A 336 25.21 15.59 -22.62
CA LEU A 336 24.74 15.63 -24.01
C LEU A 336 25.36 14.50 -24.85
N ALA A 337 26.63 14.19 -24.65
CA ALA A 337 27.31 13.14 -25.41
C ALA A 337 26.68 11.76 -25.16
N LEU A 338 26.45 11.42 -23.88
CA LEU A 338 25.83 10.16 -23.49
C LEU A 338 24.35 10.07 -23.90
N VAL A 339 23.62 11.19 -23.84
CA VAL A 339 22.23 11.24 -24.30
C VAL A 339 22.16 11.00 -25.81
N GLN A 340 23.03 11.62 -26.61
CA GLN A 340 23.03 11.43 -28.06
C GLN A 340 23.48 10.02 -28.50
N GLU A 341 24.32 9.35 -27.70
CA GLU A 341 24.78 7.99 -27.96
C GLU A 341 23.66 6.96 -27.71
N HIS A 342 23.08 6.97 -26.52
CA HIS A 342 22.22 5.89 -26.03
C HIS A 342 20.71 6.16 -26.18
N TRP A 343 20.29 7.42 -26.36
CA TRP A 343 18.88 7.80 -26.46
C TRP A 343 18.51 8.24 -27.88
N SER A 344 17.23 8.11 -28.20
CA SER A 344 16.65 8.61 -29.45
C SER A 344 16.36 10.13 -29.34
N PRO A 345 16.27 10.88 -30.46
CA PRO A 345 15.96 12.31 -30.41
C PRO A 345 14.60 12.63 -29.78
N GLU A 346 13.71 11.65 -29.70
CA GLU A 346 12.39 11.73 -29.07
C GLU A 346 12.48 12.08 -27.59
N ILE A 347 13.55 11.68 -26.86
CA ILE A 347 13.70 12.04 -25.44
C ILE A 347 13.83 13.56 -25.24
N LEU A 348 14.57 14.23 -26.12
CA LEU A 348 14.75 15.68 -26.08
C LEU A 348 13.47 16.38 -26.52
N ALA A 349 12.72 15.80 -27.47
CA ALA A 349 11.39 16.29 -27.82
C ALA A 349 10.43 16.20 -26.62
N GLN A 350 10.42 15.08 -25.90
CA GLN A 350 9.60 14.89 -24.70
C GLN A 350 9.96 15.88 -23.59
N MET A 351 11.25 16.14 -23.35
CA MET A 351 11.69 17.16 -22.39
C MET A 351 11.18 18.56 -22.76
N ARG A 352 11.24 18.92 -24.05
CA ARG A 352 10.73 20.21 -24.52
C ARG A 352 9.21 20.31 -24.37
N LEU A 353 8.48 19.24 -24.71
CA LEU A 353 7.03 19.17 -24.53
C LEU A 353 6.64 19.34 -23.07
N ALA A 354 7.28 18.60 -22.16
CA ALA A 354 7.06 18.74 -20.73
C ALA A 354 7.33 20.19 -20.27
N MET A 355 8.48 20.77 -20.61
CA MET A 355 8.82 22.15 -20.27
C MET A 355 7.83 23.19 -20.81
N CYS A 356 7.19 22.93 -21.95
CA CYS A 356 6.28 23.88 -22.59
C CYS A 356 4.81 23.67 -22.22
N SER A 357 4.48 22.62 -21.45
CA SER A 357 3.10 22.19 -21.24
C SER A 357 2.20 23.25 -20.61
N SER A 358 2.65 23.96 -19.56
CA SER A 358 1.91 25.09 -18.95
C SER A 358 1.74 26.31 -19.87
N TYR A 359 2.58 26.43 -20.89
CA TYR A 359 2.53 27.53 -21.85
C TYR A 359 1.68 27.22 -23.09
N LEU A 360 1.17 25.99 -23.22
CA LEU A 360 0.26 25.62 -24.30
C LEU A 360 -1.03 26.45 -24.19
N GLY A 361 -1.24 27.37 -25.14
CA GLY A 361 -2.38 28.28 -25.17
C GLY A 361 -2.16 29.66 -24.53
N GLN A 362 -1.09 29.87 -23.76
CA GLN A 362 -0.77 31.18 -23.17
C GLN A 362 0.20 31.98 -24.07
N LYS A 363 -0.13 33.25 -24.35
CA LYS A 363 0.78 34.21 -25.02
C LYS A 363 0.99 35.42 -24.12
N PRO A 364 2.25 35.87 -23.88
CA PRO A 364 3.50 35.47 -24.53
C PRO A 364 4.35 34.44 -23.76
N ILE A 365 4.94 33.47 -24.49
CA ILE A 365 5.94 32.53 -23.95
C ILE A 365 7.23 33.29 -23.56
N PRO A 366 7.81 33.06 -22.36
CA PRO A 366 9.03 33.72 -21.91
C PRO A 366 10.23 33.51 -22.85
N GLN A 367 11.05 34.53 -23.06
CA GLN A 367 12.24 34.44 -23.92
C GLN A 367 13.25 33.38 -23.47
N ARG A 368 13.37 33.16 -22.16
CA ARG A 368 14.22 32.09 -21.58
C ARG A 368 13.78 30.71 -22.05
N VAL A 369 12.47 30.42 -22.01
CA VAL A 369 11.88 29.15 -22.46
C VAL A 369 12.10 28.96 -23.96
N LYS A 370 11.93 30.03 -24.77
CA LYS A 370 12.21 29.99 -26.21
C LYS A 370 13.68 29.69 -26.54
N LYS A 371 14.63 30.17 -25.72
CA LYS A 371 16.06 29.88 -25.87
C LYS A 371 16.35 28.42 -25.52
N LEU A 372 15.81 27.94 -24.39
CA LEU A 372 15.97 26.55 -23.95
C LEU A 372 15.35 25.53 -24.92
N ALA A 373 14.23 25.88 -25.56
CA ALA A 373 13.60 25.01 -26.55
C ALA A 373 14.47 24.77 -27.81
N LYS A 374 15.46 25.63 -28.09
CA LYS A 374 16.32 25.55 -29.27
C LYS A 374 17.71 24.97 -29.00
N ASP A 375 18.14 24.90 -27.74
CA ASP A 375 19.50 24.57 -27.34
C ASP A 375 19.51 23.36 -26.41
N ASP A 376 20.00 22.23 -26.93
CA ASP A 376 19.98 20.93 -26.24
C ASP A 376 20.92 20.90 -25.03
N ALA A 377 22.08 21.56 -25.13
CA ALA A 377 23.03 21.65 -24.02
C ALA A 377 22.45 22.50 -22.88
N ALA A 378 21.80 23.61 -23.23
CA ALA A 378 21.12 24.46 -22.26
C ALA A 378 19.91 23.75 -21.62
N LEU A 379 19.18 22.94 -22.38
CA LEU A 379 18.06 22.13 -21.86
C LEU A 379 18.54 21.09 -20.85
N LEU A 380 19.58 20.32 -21.17
CA LEU A 380 20.11 19.28 -20.28
C LEU A 380 20.76 19.87 -19.01
N SER A 381 21.52 20.96 -19.14
CA SER A 381 22.12 21.64 -17.97
C SER A 381 21.07 22.20 -17.00
N MET A 382 19.85 22.43 -17.46
CA MET A 382 18.75 22.94 -16.64
C MET A 382 18.09 21.84 -15.77
N VAL A 383 18.15 20.57 -16.18
CA VAL A 383 17.50 19.45 -15.48
C VAL A 383 17.89 19.38 -14.00
N SER A 384 19.18 19.52 -13.67
CA SER A 384 19.61 19.50 -12.27
C SER A 384 19.07 20.66 -11.44
N GLY A 385 18.90 21.84 -12.04
CA GLY A 385 18.31 22.98 -11.36
C GLY A 385 16.82 22.76 -11.10
N VAL A 386 16.14 22.12 -12.04
CA VAL A 386 14.71 21.83 -11.94
C VAL A 386 14.37 20.75 -10.92
N CYS A 387 15.21 19.72 -10.77
CA CYS A 387 15.06 18.76 -9.67
C CYS A 387 15.27 19.44 -8.29
N GLU A 388 16.16 20.44 -8.22
CA GLU A 388 16.39 21.21 -6.99
C GLU A 388 15.23 22.17 -6.69
N ASP A 389 14.67 22.83 -7.71
CA ASP A 389 13.46 23.67 -7.58
C ASP A 389 12.28 22.84 -7.06
N MET A 390 12.12 21.60 -7.56
CA MET A 390 11.13 20.66 -7.05
C MET A 390 11.31 20.36 -5.56
N ARG A 391 12.56 20.11 -5.13
CA ARG A 391 12.89 19.87 -3.71
C ARG A 391 12.55 21.06 -2.82
N ILE A 392 12.75 22.29 -3.32
CA ILE A 392 12.36 23.53 -2.65
C ILE A 392 10.84 23.63 -2.50
N CYS A 393 10.08 23.44 -3.58
CA CYS A 393 8.61 23.44 -3.55
C CYS A 393 8.07 22.46 -2.51
N MET A 394 8.67 21.27 -2.45
CA MET A 394 8.26 20.20 -1.56
C MET A 394 8.62 20.45 -0.10
N THR A 395 9.73 21.14 0.14
CA THR A 395 10.08 21.62 1.48
C THR A 395 9.05 22.63 2.00
N ARG A 396 8.51 23.51 1.15
CA ARG A 396 7.42 24.43 1.54
C ARG A 396 6.14 23.68 1.93
N ARG A 397 5.80 22.61 1.20
CA ARG A 397 4.68 21.73 1.56
C ARG A 397 4.91 21.04 2.91
N ALA A 398 6.11 20.55 3.15
CA ALA A 398 6.48 19.93 4.43
C ALA A 398 6.38 20.93 5.61
N ILE A 399 6.82 22.18 5.41
CA ILE A 399 6.64 23.27 6.38
C ILE A 399 5.15 23.47 6.65
N THR A 400 4.34 23.57 5.60
CA THR A 400 2.89 23.78 5.69
C THR A 400 2.20 22.68 6.50
N LEU A 401 2.50 21.41 6.20
CA LEU A 401 1.94 20.28 6.94
C LEU A 401 2.42 20.22 8.38
N SER A 402 3.68 20.58 8.66
CA SER A 402 4.21 20.69 10.01
C SER A 402 3.51 21.80 10.81
N VAL A 403 3.20 22.93 10.17
CA VAL A 403 2.46 24.02 10.79
C VAL A 403 1.05 23.58 11.16
N VAL A 404 0.37 22.87 10.26
CA VAL A 404 -0.98 22.35 10.51
C VAL A 404 -0.97 21.28 11.60
N ASP A 405 0.00 20.36 11.61
CA ASP A 405 0.14 19.34 12.65
C ASP A 405 0.28 19.97 14.05
N VAL A 406 1.18 20.95 14.20
CA VAL A 406 1.37 21.69 15.47
C VAL A 406 0.12 22.47 15.85
N LEU A 407 -0.57 23.11 14.89
CA LEU A 407 -1.83 23.81 15.13
C LEU A 407 -2.90 22.86 15.67
N LEU A 408 -3.08 21.69 15.05
CA LEU A 408 -4.07 20.70 15.49
C LEU A 408 -3.74 20.14 16.88
N HIS A 409 -2.46 19.91 17.17
CA HIS A 409 -2.02 19.41 18.49
C HIS A 409 -2.24 20.44 19.61
N THR A 410 -1.85 21.69 19.38
CA THR A 410 -2.00 22.79 20.36
C THR A 410 -3.46 23.14 20.65
N MET A 411 -4.35 22.93 19.67
CA MET A 411 -5.79 23.10 19.83
C MET A 411 -6.51 21.89 20.45
N GLY A 412 -5.80 20.79 20.73
CA GLY A 412 -6.40 19.56 21.26
C GLY A 412 -7.26 18.80 20.24
N ILE A 413 -7.13 19.14 18.95
CA ILE A 413 -7.86 18.50 17.84
C ILE A 413 -7.03 17.33 17.26
N SER A 414 -5.78 17.12 17.73
CA SER A 414 -4.98 15.94 17.36
C SER A 414 -5.76 14.65 17.65
N GLY A 415 -6.01 13.86 16.60
CA GLY A 415 -6.86 12.66 16.67
C GLY A 415 -8.30 12.85 16.18
N ALA A 416 -8.67 13.99 15.58
CA ALA A 416 -9.96 14.17 14.86
C ALA A 416 -9.99 13.38 13.53
N VAL A 417 -9.85 12.06 13.64
CA VAL A 417 -9.68 11.13 12.53
C VAL A 417 -10.99 10.96 11.78
N GLY A 418 -10.89 10.87 10.45
CA GLY A 418 -12.07 10.78 9.59
C GLY A 418 -12.90 12.07 9.55
N THR A 419 -12.40 13.18 10.11
CA THR A 419 -12.99 14.50 9.94
C THR A 419 -12.26 15.28 8.85
N LYS A 420 -12.94 16.30 8.31
CA LYS A 420 -12.38 17.24 7.33
C LYS A 420 -11.15 18.02 7.82
N LEU A 421 -10.87 18.02 9.12
CA LEU A 421 -9.76 18.74 9.75
C LEU A 421 -8.63 17.83 10.26
N GLY A 422 -8.71 16.52 10.00
CA GLY A 422 -7.64 15.60 10.39
C GLY A 422 -6.38 15.76 9.53
N LEU A 423 -5.22 15.38 10.09
CA LEU A 423 -3.92 15.42 9.37
C LEU A 423 -4.01 14.69 8.03
N SER A 424 -4.73 13.57 7.97
CA SER A 424 -4.97 12.83 6.71
C SER A 424 -5.63 13.67 5.61
N GLY A 425 -6.63 14.48 5.96
CA GLY A 425 -7.31 15.36 5.00
C GLY A 425 -6.41 16.50 4.56
N CYS A 426 -5.63 17.07 5.49
CA CYS A 426 -4.65 18.10 5.19
C CYS A 426 -3.52 17.60 4.28
N THR A 427 -3.01 16.38 4.53
CA THR A 427 -2.01 15.73 3.67
C THR A 427 -2.58 15.48 2.28
N ALA A 428 -3.79 14.94 2.15
CA ALA A 428 -4.42 14.71 0.85
C ALA A 428 -4.52 16.01 0.02
N VAL A 429 -4.98 17.10 0.63
CA VAL A 429 -5.10 18.41 -0.04
C VAL A 429 -3.73 19.00 -0.40
N ALA A 430 -2.74 18.91 0.49
CA ALA A 430 -1.40 19.44 0.21
C ALA A 430 -0.65 18.68 -0.90
N LEU A 431 -1.06 17.44 -1.19
CA LEU A 431 -0.54 16.62 -2.28
C LEU A 431 -1.30 16.79 -3.59
N GLU A 432 -2.31 17.64 -3.65
CA GLU A 432 -3.11 17.87 -4.86
C GLU A 432 -2.28 18.61 -5.93
N TRP A 433 -2.44 18.18 -7.18
CA TRP A 433 -1.78 18.75 -8.34
C TRP A 433 -2.82 19.08 -9.40
N ASP A 434 -2.46 20.00 -10.30
CA ASP A 434 -3.26 20.24 -11.49
C ASP A 434 -2.83 19.29 -12.63
N PRO A 435 -3.77 18.83 -13.48
CA PRO A 435 -3.45 18.09 -14.70
C PRO A 435 -2.41 18.84 -15.58
N PRO A 436 -1.53 18.14 -16.32
CA PRO A 436 -1.53 16.71 -16.66
C PRO A 436 -0.64 15.83 -15.76
N PHE A 437 -0.13 16.35 -14.64
CA PHE A 437 0.83 15.64 -13.79
C PHE A 437 0.19 14.68 -12.78
N THR A 438 -1.13 14.58 -12.82
CA THR A 438 -1.96 13.73 -11.98
C THR A 438 -3.15 13.19 -12.78
N ASP A 439 -3.59 11.98 -12.45
CA ASP A 439 -4.92 11.43 -12.83
C ASP A 439 -6.05 11.93 -11.90
N TRP A 440 -5.69 12.65 -10.83
CA TRP A 440 -6.67 13.22 -9.91
C TRP A 440 -7.40 14.40 -10.56
N ASP A 441 -8.67 14.19 -10.88
CA ASP A 441 -9.61 15.26 -11.22
C ASP A 441 -10.79 15.21 -10.25
N ALA A 442 -10.93 16.23 -9.40
CA ALA A 442 -12.01 16.31 -8.42
C ALA A 442 -13.43 16.29 -9.05
N SER A 443 -13.55 16.56 -10.36
CA SER A 443 -14.80 16.54 -11.13
C SER A 443 -15.09 15.20 -11.83
N ARG A 444 -14.07 14.37 -12.10
CA ARG A 444 -14.19 13.12 -12.87
C ARG A 444 -13.85 11.86 -12.09
N THR A 445 -12.96 11.97 -11.10
CA THR A 445 -12.62 10.85 -10.22
C THR A 445 -13.90 10.47 -9.48
N ALA A 446 -14.36 9.23 -9.70
CA ALA A 446 -15.64 8.75 -9.19
C ALA A 446 -15.83 9.13 -7.71
N VAL A 447 -17.09 9.28 -7.27
CA VAL A 447 -17.52 9.60 -5.89
C VAL A 447 -16.79 8.77 -4.81
N THR A 448 -16.18 7.65 -5.18
CA THR A 448 -15.31 6.80 -4.37
C THR A 448 -13.95 7.39 -3.98
N GLY A 449 -13.41 8.38 -4.70
CA GLY A 449 -12.13 9.05 -4.37
C GLY A 449 -12.25 10.15 -3.31
N VAL A 450 -13.44 10.76 -3.20
CA VAL A 450 -13.75 11.73 -2.16
C VAL A 450 -14.54 11.02 -1.05
N THR A 451 -13.84 10.43 -0.10
CA THR A 451 -14.52 10.02 1.14
C THR A 451 -15.13 11.26 1.79
N ALA A 452 -16.30 11.12 2.46
CA ALA A 452 -16.96 12.22 3.17
C ALA A 452 -16.05 13.01 4.15
N SER A 453 -14.93 12.39 4.55
CA SER A 453 -13.90 12.96 5.42
C SER A 453 -12.86 13.84 4.75
N THR A 454 -12.72 13.85 3.41
CA THR A 454 -11.67 14.63 2.73
C THR A 454 -12.23 15.99 2.28
N PRO A 455 -11.70 17.13 2.76
CA PRO A 455 -12.19 18.46 2.37
C PRO A 455 -11.72 18.86 0.96
N HIS A 456 -12.46 19.77 0.33
CA HIS A 456 -11.91 20.55 -0.79
C HIS A 456 -10.89 21.58 -0.28
N ALA A 457 -9.93 21.96 -1.12
CA ALA A 457 -8.84 22.83 -0.74
C ALA A 457 -9.30 24.22 -0.24
N GLU A 458 -10.37 24.77 -0.81
CA GLU A 458 -10.99 26.02 -0.32
C GLU A 458 -11.63 25.85 1.05
N GLN A 459 -12.37 24.75 1.25
CA GLN A 459 -12.99 24.43 2.54
C GLN A 459 -11.92 24.32 3.62
N LEU A 460 -10.83 23.61 3.36
CA LEU A 460 -9.74 23.47 4.32
C LEU A 460 -9.05 24.81 4.64
N GLY A 461 -8.82 25.65 3.63
CA GLY A 461 -8.28 27.00 3.84
C GLY A 461 -9.14 27.85 4.78
N THR A 462 -10.47 27.83 4.59
CA THR A 462 -11.40 28.56 5.49
C THR A 462 -11.39 27.99 6.91
N LEU A 463 -11.27 26.66 7.06
CA LEU A 463 -11.23 26.00 8.36
C LEU A 463 -9.93 26.32 9.11
N ILE A 464 -8.77 26.30 8.44
CA ILE A 464 -7.48 26.69 9.04
C ILE A 464 -7.53 28.16 9.49
N GLN A 465 -8.06 29.05 8.64
CA GLN A 465 -8.22 30.45 9.00
C GLN A 465 -9.12 30.62 10.23
N HIS A 466 -10.24 29.90 10.29
CA HIS A 466 -11.14 29.92 11.45
C HIS A 466 -10.44 29.42 12.72
N LEU A 467 -9.71 28.31 12.64
CA LEU A 467 -8.93 27.77 13.76
C LEU A 467 -7.94 28.83 14.30
N CYS A 468 -7.20 29.50 13.42
CA CYS A 468 -6.29 30.58 13.83
C CYS A 468 -7.00 31.75 14.54
N THR A 469 -8.27 32.05 14.22
CA THR A 469 -9.04 33.09 14.94
C THR A 469 -9.47 32.67 16.35
N THR A 470 -9.59 31.36 16.59
CA THR A 470 -10.05 30.80 17.87
C THR A 470 -8.92 30.54 18.87
N VAL A 471 -7.65 30.62 18.45
CA VAL A 471 -6.47 30.43 19.33
C VAL A 471 -6.45 31.47 20.45
N THR A 472 -6.28 31.02 21.69
CA THR A 472 -6.16 31.89 22.88
C THR A 472 -4.76 32.49 23.00
N VAL A 473 -4.61 33.57 23.78
CA VAL A 473 -3.31 34.26 23.94
C VAL A 473 -2.24 33.33 24.53
N GLU A 474 -2.60 32.46 25.50
CA GLU A 474 -1.68 31.48 26.10
C GLU A 474 -1.27 30.39 25.10
N GLN A 475 -2.18 29.99 24.22
CA GLN A 475 -1.90 29.03 23.15
C GLN A 475 -0.99 29.61 22.07
N VAL A 476 -1.01 30.93 21.82
CA VAL A 476 -0.13 31.57 20.82
C VAL A 476 1.34 31.37 21.17
N ASP A 477 1.73 31.58 22.42
CA ASP A 477 3.14 31.43 22.84
C ASP A 477 3.58 29.96 22.83
N THR A 478 2.68 29.05 23.26
CA THR A 478 2.89 27.59 23.21
C THR A 478 3.06 27.11 21.77
N LEU A 479 2.14 27.52 20.88
CA LEU A 479 2.16 27.17 19.46
C LEU A 479 3.41 27.72 18.78
N THR A 480 3.80 28.96 19.07
CA THR A 480 4.97 29.54 18.41
C THR A 480 6.26 28.85 18.83
N THR A 481 6.40 28.50 20.12
CA THR A 481 7.55 27.73 20.62
C THR A 481 7.62 26.36 19.95
N ALA A 482 6.49 25.64 19.91
CA ALA A 482 6.40 24.34 19.26
C ALA A 482 6.70 24.41 17.75
N LEU A 483 6.26 25.47 17.05
CA LEU A 483 6.59 25.68 15.64
C LEU A 483 8.09 25.92 15.42
N LEU A 484 8.73 26.74 16.25
CA LEU A 484 10.17 26.99 16.15
C LEU A 484 10.98 25.71 16.35
N GLU A 485 10.65 24.92 17.39
CA GLU A 485 11.26 23.61 17.63
C GLU A 485 11.07 22.63 16.46
N ARG A 486 9.87 22.62 15.86
CA ARG A 486 9.60 21.77 14.70
C ARG A 486 10.36 22.21 13.45
N LEU A 487 10.48 23.52 13.20
CA LEU A 487 11.29 24.03 12.10
C LEU A 487 12.78 23.72 12.28
N GLU A 488 13.31 23.82 13.51
CA GLU A 488 14.69 23.43 13.82
C GLU A 488 14.93 21.93 13.60
N ALA A 489 13.99 21.09 14.05
CA ALA A 489 14.06 19.64 13.82
C ALA A 489 13.99 19.30 12.32
N LEU A 490 13.17 20.01 11.55
CA LEU A 490 13.04 19.82 10.11
C LEU A 490 14.31 20.27 9.37
N GLU A 491 14.91 21.41 9.76
CA GLU A 491 16.19 21.90 9.23
C GLU A 491 17.32 20.86 9.38
N ALA A 492 17.40 20.20 10.54
CA ALA A 492 18.44 19.21 10.84
C ALA A 492 18.43 17.98 9.91
N THR A 493 17.32 17.74 9.20
CA THR A 493 17.13 16.56 8.34
C THR A 493 17.28 16.86 6.85
N LEU A 494 17.51 18.11 6.46
CA LEU A 494 17.49 18.56 5.07
C LEU A 494 18.86 19.02 4.57
N ASP A 495 19.10 18.85 3.26
CA ASP A 495 20.31 19.40 2.65
C ASP A 495 20.29 20.94 2.57
N VAL A 496 21.46 21.52 2.33
CA VAL A 496 21.76 22.96 2.45
C VAL A 496 20.73 23.89 1.80
N ALA A 497 20.29 23.62 0.57
CA ALA A 497 19.36 24.50 -0.15
C ALA A 497 17.90 24.41 0.34
N ALA A 498 17.37 23.22 0.60
CA ALA A 498 16.07 23.04 1.28
C ALA A 498 16.09 23.61 2.70
N ALA A 499 17.18 23.41 3.45
CA ALA A 499 17.37 23.99 4.77
C ALA A 499 17.34 25.54 4.75
N ALA A 500 17.77 26.18 3.65
CA ALA A 500 17.70 27.63 3.51
C ALA A 500 16.26 28.19 3.47
N VAL A 501 15.32 27.42 2.89
CA VAL A 501 13.89 27.76 2.87
C VAL A 501 13.34 27.74 4.30
N VAL A 502 13.65 26.67 5.05
CA VAL A 502 13.24 26.50 6.45
C VAL A 502 13.79 27.63 7.33
N ARG A 503 15.07 27.98 7.17
CA ARG A 503 15.67 29.11 7.89
C ARG A 503 14.98 30.43 7.60
N THR A 504 14.48 30.61 6.38
CA THR A 504 13.77 31.84 6.00
C THR A 504 12.42 31.90 6.71
N SER A 505 11.63 30.82 6.66
CA SER A 505 10.37 30.72 7.41
C SER A 505 10.58 30.83 8.93
N TYR A 506 11.67 30.26 9.47
CA TYR A 506 12.04 30.40 10.88
C TYR A 506 12.33 31.86 11.25
N ARG A 507 13.12 32.57 10.43
CA ARG A 507 13.44 33.99 10.66
C ARG A 507 12.20 34.86 10.59
N GLU A 508 11.30 34.61 9.65
CA GLU A 508 10.02 35.31 9.53
C GLU A 508 9.18 35.11 10.80
N LEU A 509 8.96 33.87 11.22
CA LEU A 509 8.20 33.55 12.44
C LEU A 509 8.81 34.23 13.68
N LYS A 510 10.15 34.17 13.83
CA LYS A 510 10.88 34.80 14.94
C LYS A 510 10.80 36.33 14.91
N SER A 511 10.80 36.94 13.72
CA SER A 511 10.70 38.40 13.59
C SER A 511 9.37 38.95 14.11
N PHE A 512 8.27 38.20 13.94
CA PHE A 512 6.94 38.60 14.43
C PHE A 512 6.85 38.60 15.96
N LEU A 513 7.68 37.81 16.64
CA LEU A 513 7.74 37.73 18.10
C LEU A 513 8.55 38.88 18.73
N MET A 514 9.50 39.45 17.98
CA MET A 514 10.47 40.43 18.50
C MET A 514 10.00 41.89 18.37
N HIS A 515 8.79 42.16 17.85
CA HIS A 515 8.29 43.53 17.75
C HIS A 515 8.04 44.15 19.14
N PRO A 516 8.68 45.29 19.48
CA PRO A 516 8.63 45.83 20.85
C PRO A 516 7.26 46.43 21.18
N ALA A 517 6.69 45.93 22.27
CA ALA A 517 5.46 46.42 22.89
C ALA A 517 5.62 47.86 23.41
N LYS A 518 5.23 48.86 22.62
CA LYS A 518 4.91 50.22 23.11
C LYS A 518 3.43 50.38 23.51
N ARG A 519 2.66 49.30 23.53
CA ARG A 519 1.19 49.27 23.67
C ARG A 519 0.74 48.34 24.80
N SER A 520 -0.54 48.42 25.18
CA SER A 520 -1.12 47.64 26.29
C SER A 520 -0.96 46.11 26.08
N LEU A 521 -0.97 45.34 27.18
CA LEU A 521 -0.82 43.87 27.17
C LEU A 521 -1.88 43.16 26.30
N SER A 522 -3.12 43.69 26.27
CA SER A 522 -4.21 43.14 25.46
C SER A 522 -4.04 43.43 23.97
N GLU A 523 -3.63 44.65 23.61
CA GLU A 523 -3.39 45.04 22.20
C GLU A 523 -2.22 44.27 21.59
N THR A 524 -1.15 44.04 22.35
CA THR A 524 0.02 43.30 21.89
C THR A 524 -0.27 41.81 21.66
N ALA A 525 -1.14 41.22 22.48
CA ALA A 525 -1.62 39.84 22.28
C ALA A 525 -2.48 39.69 21.01
N MET A 526 -3.40 40.64 20.77
CA MET A 526 -4.25 40.63 19.58
C MET A 526 -3.44 40.80 18.29
N ILE A 527 -2.44 41.68 18.30
CA ILE A 527 -1.52 41.87 17.17
C ILE A 527 -0.74 40.59 16.88
N ARG A 528 -0.14 39.96 17.90
CA ARG A 528 0.60 38.69 17.76
C ARG A 528 -0.27 37.57 17.16
N ARG A 529 -1.50 37.40 17.66
CA ARG A 529 -2.45 36.43 17.11
C ARG A 529 -2.77 36.71 15.64
N SER A 530 -3.00 37.97 15.27
CA SER A 530 -3.30 38.35 13.88
C SER A 530 -2.11 38.16 12.93
N ALA A 531 -0.89 38.37 13.42
CA ALA A 531 0.34 38.15 12.66
C ALA A 531 0.57 36.66 12.42
N LEU A 532 0.39 35.83 13.46
CA LEU A 532 0.46 34.38 13.37
C LEU A 532 -0.58 33.83 12.38
N ALA A 533 -1.85 34.25 12.51
CA ALA A 533 -2.91 33.80 11.60
C ALA A 533 -2.61 34.14 10.13
N ARG A 534 -2.06 35.34 9.88
CA ARG A 534 -1.63 35.75 8.54
C ARG A 534 -0.49 34.88 8.05
N TRP A 535 0.52 34.62 8.88
CA TRP A 535 1.66 33.78 8.52
C TRP A 535 1.22 32.33 8.22
N VAL A 536 0.36 31.73 9.03
CA VAL A 536 -0.19 30.39 8.75
C VAL A 536 -0.95 30.38 7.42
N SER A 537 -1.74 31.42 7.15
CA SER A 537 -2.51 31.52 5.90
C SER A 537 -1.61 31.73 4.68
N THR A 538 -0.52 32.50 4.79
CA THR A 538 0.45 32.70 3.70
C THR A 538 1.23 31.42 3.44
N THR A 539 1.73 30.75 4.48
CA THR A 539 2.39 29.45 4.36
C THR A 539 1.46 28.42 3.73
N TRP A 540 0.18 28.41 4.12
CA TRP A 540 -0.83 27.58 3.46
C TRP A 540 -1.16 28.05 2.04
N ALA A 541 -0.96 29.29 1.62
CA ALA A 541 -1.13 29.65 0.20
C ALA A 541 0.06 29.14 -0.64
N GLU A 542 1.27 29.19 -0.07
CA GLU A 542 2.52 28.83 -0.75
C GLU A 542 2.64 27.34 -1.09
N HIS A 543 1.92 26.43 -0.42
CA HIS A 543 1.96 24.99 -0.76
C HIS A 543 1.48 24.69 -2.19
N ARG A 544 0.66 25.58 -2.76
CA ARG A 544 0.14 25.47 -4.13
C ARG A 544 1.10 25.95 -5.21
N GLU A 545 2.26 26.49 -4.84
CA GLU A 545 3.26 26.83 -5.86
C GLU A 545 3.68 25.57 -6.62
N THR A 546 3.39 25.56 -7.92
CA THR A 546 3.76 24.46 -8.79
C THR A 546 5.25 24.56 -9.15
N PRO A 547 5.99 23.45 -9.07
CA PRO A 547 7.34 23.36 -9.61
C PRO A 547 7.30 23.52 -11.13
N SER A 548 8.47 23.68 -11.75
CA SER A 548 8.53 23.65 -13.21
C SER A 548 7.94 22.35 -13.77
N ASP A 549 7.22 22.45 -14.89
CA ASP A 549 6.58 21.31 -15.55
C ASP A 549 7.53 20.16 -15.88
N LEU A 550 8.77 20.48 -16.29
CA LEU A 550 9.79 19.46 -16.55
C LEU A 550 10.19 18.73 -15.26
N GLY A 551 10.26 19.44 -14.14
CA GLY A 551 10.55 18.87 -12.83
C GLY A 551 9.42 17.99 -12.34
N ALA A 552 8.17 18.42 -12.57
CA ALA A 552 7.00 17.58 -12.33
C ALA A 552 7.07 16.29 -13.16
N ALA A 553 7.31 16.39 -14.46
CA ALA A 553 7.40 15.22 -15.34
C ALA A 553 8.49 14.20 -14.92
N ILE A 554 9.63 14.68 -14.44
CA ILE A 554 10.76 13.82 -14.00
C ILE A 554 10.52 13.27 -12.59
N CYS A 555 10.10 14.11 -11.66
CA CYS A 555 10.17 13.80 -10.23
C CYS A 555 8.81 13.53 -9.56
N THR A 556 7.67 13.64 -10.24
CA THR A 556 6.37 13.32 -9.63
C THR A 556 5.77 12.05 -10.22
N TYR A 557 4.98 11.37 -9.40
CA TYR A 557 4.15 10.27 -9.83
C TYR A 557 2.81 10.31 -9.09
N ASP A 558 1.74 10.52 -9.83
CA ASP A 558 0.39 10.56 -9.28
C ASP A 558 -0.59 9.87 -10.24
N PHE A 559 -0.36 8.57 -10.47
CA PHE A 559 -1.19 7.72 -11.32
C PHE A 559 -1.53 6.43 -10.56
N ALA A 560 -2.67 6.43 -9.88
CA ALA A 560 -3.12 5.35 -9.00
C ALA A 560 -3.78 4.21 -9.76
N ASP A 561 -4.50 4.50 -10.85
CA ASP A 561 -5.36 3.53 -11.53
C ASP A 561 -4.65 2.26 -12.02
N PRO A 562 -3.48 2.32 -12.69
CA PRO A 562 -2.74 1.13 -13.10
C PRO A 562 -2.34 0.25 -11.91
N ILE A 563 -2.09 0.87 -10.76
CA ILE A 563 -1.63 0.17 -9.56
C ILE A 563 -2.82 -0.39 -8.79
N SER A 564 -3.91 0.38 -8.72
CA SER A 564 -5.19 -0.03 -8.16
C SER A 564 -5.69 -1.29 -8.86
N THR A 565 -5.71 -1.31 -10.19
CA THR A 565 -6.16 -2.47 -10.99
C THR A 565 -5.29 -3.71 -10.75
N LEU A 566 -3.96 -3.55 -10.65
CA LEU A 566 -3.04 -4.64 -10.31
C LEU A 566 -3.25 -5.19 -8.88
N LEU A 567 -3.55 -4.31 -7.93
CA LEU A 567 -3.60 -4.63 -6.49
C LEU A 567 -4.99 -5.04 -5.98
N GLU A 568 -6.05 -4.52 -6.59
CA GLU A 568 -7.45 -4.72 -6.19
C GLU A 568 -8.23 -5.51 -7.26
N GLY A 569 -7.54 -6.42 -7.95
CA GLY A 569 -8.05 -7.18 -9.08
C GLY A 569 -9.52 -7.54 -8.92
N ALA A 570 -10.36 -6.91 -9.74
CA ALA A 570 -11.79 -7.09 -9.71
C ALA A 570 -12.19 -8.21 -10.66
N ALA A 571 -11.55 -9.38 -10.55
CA ALA A 571 -11.63 -10.46 -11.53
C ALA A 571 -13.08 -10.84 -11.88
N ARG A 572 -13.98 -10.81 -10.90
CA ARG A 572 -15.42 -11.00 -11.15
C ARG A 572 -15.99 -9.89 -12.02
N ALA A 573 -15.79 -8.62 -11.69
CA ALA A 573 -16.28 -7.50 -12.49
C ALA A 573 -15.68 -7.52 -13.90
N ASP A 574 -14.38 -7.80 -14.03
CA ASP A 574 -13.68 -7.87 -15.32
C ASP A 574 -14.26 -8.98 -16.21
N ILE A 575 -14.49 -10.18 -15.66
CA ILE A 575 -15.13 -11.30 -16.39
C ILE A 575 -16.55 -10.92 -16.79
N LEU A 576 -17.35 -10.35 -15.89
CA LEU A 576 -18.73 -10.01 -16.18
C LEU A 576 -18.83 -8.88 -17.22
N LEU A 577 -17.97 -7.86 -17.15
CA LEU A 577 -17.89 -6.80 -18.15
C LEU A 577 -17.44 -7.33 -19.51
N ALA A 578 -16.49 -8.26 -19.54
CA ALA A 578 -16.05 -8.90 -20.78
C ALA A 578 -17.15 -9.78 -21.41
N LEU A 579 -17.99 -10.43 -20.60
CA LEU A 579 -19.13 -11.21 -21.07
C LEU A 579 -20.31 -10.33 -21.52
N ASP A 580 -20.48 -9.16 -20.91
CA ASP A 580 -21.60 -8.24 -21.18
C ASP A 580 -21.32 -7.31 -22.37
N SER A 581 -20.12 -6.70 -22.39
CA SER A 581 -19.65 -5.76 -23.41
C SER A 581 -18.29 -6.19 -23.99
N PRO A 582 -18.22 -7.33 -24.72
CA PRO A 582 -16.95 -7.90 -25.21
C PRO A 582 -16.17 -6.94 -26.12
N THR A 583 -16.85 -6.14 -26.95
CA THR A 583 -16.21 -5.15 -27.81
C THR A 583 -15.52 -4.06 -27.02
N GLU A 584 -16.21 -3.48 -26.03
CA GLU A 584 -15.66 -2.41 -25.19
C GLU A 584 -14.51 -2.92 -24.33
N ALA A 585 -14.65 -4.13 -23.77
CA ALA A 585 -13.60 -4.78 -23.02
C ALA A 585 -12.34 -5.00 -23.87
N LEU A 586 -12.47 -5.52 -25.10
CA LEU A 586 -11.33 -5.73 -26.01
C LEU A 586 -10.66 -4.41 -26.43
N VAL A 587 -11.44 -3.37 -26.73
CA VAL A 587 -10.89 -2.04 -27.07
C VAL A 587 -10.16 -1.45 -25.88
N SER A 588 -10.71 -1.57 -24.67
CA SER A 588 -10.07 -1.14 -23.43
C SER A 588 -8.78 -1.92 -23.14
N MET A 589 -8.78 -3.25 -23.29
CA MET A 589 -7.59 -4.08 -23.14
C MET A 589 -6.50 -3.73 -24.16
N TYR A 590 -6.89 -3.51 -25.43
CA TYR A 590 -5.96 -3.09 -26.46
C TYR A 590 -5.37 -1.71 -26.14
N ALA A 591 -6.21 -0.74 -25.73
CA ALA A 591 -5.76 0.55 -25.24
C ALA A 591 -4.75 0.41 -24.10
N ALA A 592 -5.05 -0.43 -23.11
CA ALA A 592 -4.18 -0.67 -21.96
C ALA A 592 -2.84 -1.32 -22.36
N SER A 593 -2.82 -2.13 -23.42
CA SER A 593 -1.61 -2.80 -23.91
C SER A 593 -0.67 -1.89 -24.71
N GLN A 594 -1.20 -0.84 -25.33
CA GLN A 594 -0.44 0.06 -26.22
C GLN A 594 -0.12 1.41 -25.59
N THR A 595 -0.93 1.93 -24.65
CA THR A 595 -0.86 3.33 -24.19
C THR A 595 -0.11 3.55 -22.87
N ALA A 596 0.64 4.66 -22.81
CA ALA A 596 1.11 5.24 -21.55
C ALA A 596 -0.07 5.86 -20.75
N PRO A 597 -0.03 5.86 -19.39
CA PRO A 597 -1.20 6.09 -18.54
C PRO A 597 -1.97 7.41 -18.73
N GLY A 598 -1.33 8.46 -19.23
CA GLY A 598 -1.90 9.82 -19.25
C GLY A 598 -2.89 10.14 -20.38
N GLN A 599 -3.10 9.25 -21.36
CA GLN A 599 -4.01 9.50 -22.48
C GLN A 599 -5.43 8.91 -22.29
N ARG A 600 -5.69 8.26 -21.15
CA ARG A 600 -6.90 7.44 -20.92
C ARG A 600 -8.16 8.25 -20.56
N GLU A 601 -8.05 9.54 -20.28
CA GLU A 601 -9.13 10.32 -19.63
C GLU A 601 -9.72 11.44 -20.48
N GLN A 602 -9.32 11.57 -21.73
CA GLN A 602 -9.81 12.64 -22.60
C GLN A 602 -11.10 12.22 -23.34
N PRO A 603 -12.09 13.12 -23.49
CA PRO A 603 -13.33 12.79 -24.21
C PRO A 603 -13.06 12.31 -25.64
N LEU A 604 -13.92 11.43 -26.17
CA LEU A 604 -13.90 10.99 -27.58
C LEU A 604 -13.92 12.15 -28.59
N THR A 605 -14.30 13.35 -28.19
CA THR A 605 -14.38 14.55 -29.03
C THR A 605 -13.16 15.48 -28.92
N HIS A 606 -12.09 15.12 -28.19
CA HIS A 606 -10.92 15.99 -28.04
C HIS A 606 -10.10 16.04 -29.35
N ASP A 607 -9.79 17.26 -29.82
CA ASP A 607 -8.95 17.50 -30.99
C ASP A 607 -7.49 17.25 -30.65
N TRP A 608 -7.00 16.06 -31.01
CA TRP A 608 -5.60 15.70 -30.87
C TRP A 608 -4.77 16.27 -32.03
N PRO A 609 -3.64 16.96 -31.79
CA PRO A 609 -2.78 17.48 -32.85
C PRO A 609 -2.24 16.41 -33.82
N GLU A 610 -2.24 15.14 -33.40
CA GLU A 610 -1.74 13.99 -34.16
C GLU A 610 -2.71 13.54 -35.28
N TRP A 611 -3.93 14.10 -35.32
CA TRP A 611 -5.00 13.75 -36.28
C TRP A 611 -4.58 13.91 -37.74
N GLU A 612 -3.67 14.85 -38.04
CA GLU A 612 -3.20 15.08 -39.41
C GLU A 612 -2.32 13.95 -39.96
N SER A 613 -1.80 13.06 -39.10
CA SER A 613 -0.80 12.06 -39.49
C SER A 613 -1.32 10.64 -39.74
N GLN A 614 -2.62 10.35 -39.49
CA GLN A 614 -3.21 8.99 -39.52
C GLN A 614 -2.46 7.92 -38.68
N ASN A 615 -1.48 8.32 -37.86
CA ASN A 615 -0.59 7.45 -37.10
C ASN A 615 -0.76 7.58 -35.58
N SER A 616 -1.87 8.18 -35.11
CA SER A 616 -2.15 8.31 -33.66
C SER A 616 -2.73 7.02 -33.07
N GLU A 617 -2.32 6.67 -31.86
CA GLU A 617 -2.85 5.54 -31.08
C GLU A 617 -4.38 5.63 -30.90
N VAL A 618 -4.90 6.85 -30.74
CA VAL A 618 -6.35 7.11 -30.62
C VAL A 618 -7.11 6.76 -31.92
N HIS A 619 -6.50 7.02 -33.08
CA HIS A 619 -7.08 6.64 -34.37
C HIS A 619 -7.08 5.12 -34.55
N THR A 620 -6.00 4.46 -34.13
CA THR A 620 -5.90 2.98 -34.12
C THR A 620 -6.95 2.36 -33.20
N LEU A 621 -7.20 2.95 -32.03
CA LEU A 621 -8.25 2.50 -31.12
C LEU A 621 -9.65 2.62 -31.71
N ARG A 622 -9.96 3.74 -32.38
CA ARG A 622 -11.28 3.94 -33.02
C ARG A 622 -11.49 3.01 -34.19
N THR A 623 -10.49 2.83 -35.04
CA THR A 623 -10.57 1.88 -36.17
C THR A 623 -10.74 0.45 -35.67
N MET A 624 -10.05 0.07 -34.59
CA MET A 624 -10.24 -1.23 -33.95
C MET A 624 -11.63 -1.39 -33.33
N HIS A 625 -12.16 -0.34 -32.67
CA HIS A 625 -13.53 -0.34 -32.15
C HIS A 625 -14.58 -0.52 -33.26
N GLU A 626 -14.43 0.21 -34.36
CA GLU A 626 -15.29 0.07 -35.54
C GLU A 626 -15.20 -1.33 -36.15
N ALA A 627 -13.98 -1.88 -36.28
CA ALA A 627 -13.78 -3.24 -36.78
C ALA A 627 -14.40 -4.30 -35.86
N LEU A 628 -14.27 -4.15 -34.54
CA LEU A 628 -14.85 -5.07 -33.56
C LEU A 628 -16.37 -4.97 -33.49
N LYS A 629 -16.96 -3.79 -33.68
CA LYS A 629 -18.43 -3.64 -33.80
C LYS A 629 -19.02 -4.43 -34.96
N MET A 630 -18.24 -4.62 -36.04
CA MET A 630 -18.66 -5.40 -37.20
C MET A 630 -18.39 -6.91 -37.05
N SER A 631 -17.71 -7.33 -35.97
CA SER A 631 -17.37 -8.73 -35.72
C SER A 631 -18.55 -9.54 -35.15
N VAL A 632 -18.42 -10.88 -35.10
CA VAL A 632 -19.44 -11.77 -34.52
C VAL A 632 -19.22 -11.88 -33.01
N ILE A 633 -20.30 -11.75 -32.23
CA ILE A 633 -20.25 -11.88 -30.77
C ILE A 633 -19.89 -13.33 -30.39
N PRO A 634 -18.91 -13.56 -29.49
CA PRO A 634 -18.56 -14.90 -29.03
C PRO A 634 -19.72 -15.66 -28.38
N ASP A 635 -19.78 -16.97 -28.58
CA ASP A 635 -20.89 -17.83 -28.13
C ASP A 635 -21.13 -17.78 -26.61
N VAL A 636 -20.05 -17.71 -25.83
CA VAL A 636 -20.12 -17.59 -24.36
C VAL A 636 -20.77 -16.27 -23.90
N CYS A 637 -20.52 -15.16 -24.60
CA CYS A 637 -21.10 -13.84 -24.29
C CYS A 637 -22.59 -13.81 -24.64
N ARG A 638 -22.94 -14.43 -25.77
CA ARG A 638 -24.34 -14.63 -26.20
C ARG A 638 -25.11 -15.48 -25.21
N LEU A 639 -24.54 -16.62 -24.80
CA LEU A 639 -25.15 -17.50 -23.82
C LEU A 639 -25.26 -16.82 -22.44
N TYR A 640 -24.27 -15.99 -22.07
CA TYR A 640 -24.32 -15.18 -20.86
C TYR A 640 -25.46 -14.13 -20.87
N SER A 641 -25.76 -13.55 -22.03
CA SER A 641 -26.92 -12.63 -22.16
C SER A 641 -28.23 -13.35 -21.86
N LEU A 642 -28.41 -14.57 -22.39
CA LEU A 642 -29.54 -15.44 -22.05
C LEU A 642 -29.52 -15.90 -20.58
N TYR A 643 -28.32 -16.13 -20.01
CA TYR A 643 -28.16 -16.44 -18.59
C TYR A 643 -28.72 -15.34 -17.69
N LYS A 644 -28.51 -14.05 -18.02
CA LYS A 644 -29.01 -12.92 -17.22
C LYS A 644 -30.54 -12.92 -17.12
N GLU A 645 -31.21 -13.25 -18.22
CA GLU A 645 -32.67 -13.32 -18.34
C GLU A 645 -33.26 -14.61 -17.76
N SER A 646 -32.42 -15.64 -17.58
CA SER A 646 -32.85 -16.94 -17.07
C SER A 646 -33.19 -16.96 -15.58
N SER A 647 -34.06 -17.89 -15.20
CA SER A 647 -34.44 -18.13 -13.81
C SER A 647 -33.34 -18.88 -13.03
N LYS A 648 -33.57 -19.12 -11.72
CA LYS A 648 -32.65 -19.85 -10.83
C LYS A 648 -32.26 -21.24 -11.32
N PHE A 649 -33.20 -21.89 -11.99
CA PHE A 649 -32.99 -23.19 -12.61
C PHE A 649 -33.16 -23.00 -14.11
N ILE A 650 -32.16 -23.42 -14.87
CA ILE A 650 -32.13 -23.26 -16.31
C ILE A 650 -32.31 -24.65 -16.91
N ASN A 651 -33.35 -24.82 -17.72
CA ASN A 651 -33.57 -26.03 -18.50
C ASN A 651 -32.68 -25.98 -19.75
N LEU A 652 -31.82 -26.98 -19.93
CA LEU A 652 -30.84 -26.99 -21.02
C LEU A 652 -31.48 -27.04 -22.42
N SER A 653 -32.65 -27.68 -22.57
CA SER A 653 -33.35 -27.73 -23.87
C SER A 653 -33.82 -26.34 -24.30
N ASP A 654 -34.55 -25.67 -23.41
CA ASP A 654 -35.16 -24.37 -23.68
C ASP A 654 -34.06 -23.31 -23.89
N TRP A 655 -32.94 -23.49 -23.18
CA TRP A 655 -31.79 -22.60 -23.29
C TRP A 655 -31.01 -22.79 -24.59
N TYR A 656 -30.90 -24.04 -25.09
CA TYR A 656 -30.36 -24.33 -26.41
C TYR A 656 -31.24 -23.73 -27.52
N GLU A 657 -32.57 -23.87 -27.43
CA GLU A 657 -33.50 -23.28 -28.39
C GLU A 657 -33.37 -21.74 -28.43
N ALA A 658 -33.30 -21.09 -27.26
CA ALA A 658 -33.07 -19.65 -27.17
C ALA A 658 -31.71 -19.24 -27.77
N PHE A 659 -30.67 -20.05 -27.58
CA PHE A 659 -29.35 -19.85 -28.16
C PHE A 659 -29.40 -19.88 -29.70
N VAL A 660 -30.06 -20.89 -30.29
CA VAL A 660 -30.25 -20.99 -31.76
C VAL A 660 -31.05 -19.80 -32.30
N GLN A 661 -32.16 -19.42 -31.65
CA GLN A 661 -32.98 -18.27 -32.07
C GLN A 661 -32.20 -16.94 -32.08
N SER A 662 -31.22 -16.78 -31.19
CA SER A 662 -30.40 -15.57 -31.16
C SER A 662 -29.50 -15.41 -32.39
N PHE A 663 -29.07 -16.51 -33.03
CA PHE A 663 -28.34 -16.45 -34.31
C PHE A 663 -29.26 -16.05 -35.46
N GLU A 664 -30.48 -16.59 -35.49
CA GLU A 664 -31.47 -16.23 -36.52
C GLU A 664 -31.83 -14.74 -36.46
N THR A 665 -31.91 -14.19 -35.24
CA THR A 665 -32.21 -12.76 -35.03
C THR A 665 -31.09 -11.87 -35.55
N GLU A 666 -29.83 -12.23 -35.31
CA GLU A 666 -28.68 -11.48 -35.79
C GLU A 666 -28.51 -11.60 -37.33
N ALA A 667 -28.75 -12.79 -37.90
CA ALA A 667 -28.73 -12.98 -39.35
C ALA A 667 -29.77 -12.11 -40.08
N LYS A 668 -30.97 -11.98 -39.48
CA LYS A 668 -32.03 -11.07 -39.97
C LYS A 668 -31.62 -9.60 -39.88
N GLN A 669 -30.92 -9.20 -38.81
CA GLN A 669 -30.42 -7.83 -38.63
C GLN A 669 -29.29 -7.47 -39.61
N ARG A 670 -28.48 -8.45 -40.03
CA ARG A 670 -27.36 -8.27 -40.96
C ARG A 670 -27.73 -8.46 -42.44
N GLU A 671 -29.02 -8.56 -42.77
CA GLU A 671 -29.54 -8.83 -44.13
C GLU A 671 -28.91 -10.07 -44.82
N GLN A 672 -28.41 -11.03 -44.05
CA GLN A 672 -27.80 -12.25 -44.58
C GLN A 672 -28.88 -13.32 -44.83
N THR A 673 -29.02 -13.76 -46.09
CA THR A 673 -30.19 -14.52 -46.57
C THR A 673 -29.97 -16.03 -46.72
N GLN A 674 -29.27 -16.71 -45.80
CA GLN A 674 -29.11 -18.16 -45.89
C GLN A 674 -29.49 -18.89 -44.61
N LEU A 675 -30.37 -19.88 -44.77
CA LEU A 675 -30.91 -20.78 -43.76
C LEU A 675 -29.97 -21.99 -43.58
N PRO A 676 -29.74 -22.47 -42.34
CA PRO A 676 -28.85 -23.58 -42.10
C PRO A 676 -29.37 -24.98 -42.48
N ALA A 677 -28.47 -25.84 -42.95
CA ALA A 677 -28.68 -27.26 -43.22
C ALA A 677 -28.45 -28.14 -41.96
N GLU A 678 -28.81 -29.43 -42.00
CA GLU A 678 -28.68 -30.36 -40.85
C GLU A 678 -27.26 -30.43 -40.22
N GLU A 679 -26.20 -30.14 -40.99
CA GLU A 679 -24.80 -30.09 -40.49
C GLU A 679 -24.55 -28.92 -39.52
N GLU A 680 -25.27 -27.80 -39.65
CA GLU A 680 -25.14 -26.65 -38.75
C GLU A 680 -25.85 -26.88 -37.40
N ALA A 681 -26.85 -27.77 -37.32
CA ALA A 681 -27.51 -28.08 -36.06
C ALA A 681 -26.56 -28.81 -35.08
N ALA A 682 -25.77 -29.74 -35.60
CA ALA A 682 -24.75 -30.46 -34.82
C ALA A 682 -23.62 -29.50 -34.38
N ASP A 683 -23.19 -28.60 -35.26
CA ASP A 683 -22.21 -27.56 -34.92
C ASP A 683 -22.73 -26.62 -33.82
N LEU A 684 -23.96 -26.13 -33.94
CA LEU A 684 -24.60 -25.28 -32.93
C LEU A 684 -24.75 -26.00 -31.59
N GLN A 685 -25.04 -27.29 -31.59
CA GLN A 685 -25.12 -28.09 -30.36
C GLN A 685 -23.75 -28.23 -29.68
N MET A 686 -22.67 -28.41 -30.46
CA MET A 686 -21.31 -28.44 -29.94
C MET A 686 -20.88 -27.08 -29.38
N ARG A 687 -21.17 -26.00 -30.10
CA ARG A 687 -20.91 -24.61 -29.67
C ARG A 687 -21.65 -24.25 -28.39
N PHE A 688 -22.93 -24.61 -28.30
CA PHE A 688 -23.70 -24.46 -27.07
C PHE A 688 -23.09 -25.26 -25.92
N SER A 689 -22.72 -26.52 -26.14
CA SER A 689 -22.11 -27.37 -25.11
C SER A 689 -20.77 -26.81 -24.61
N LEU A 690 -19.96 -26.26 -25.52
CA LEU A 690 -18.71 -25.58 -25.19
C LEU A 690 -18.97 -24.33 -24.35
N ALA A 691 -19.89 -23.46 -24.77
CA ALA A 691 -20.25 -22.24 -24.05
C ALA A 691 -20.82 -22.55 -22.65
N VAL A 692 -21.66 -23.57 -22.51
CA VAL A 692 -22.16 -24.04 -21.20
C VAL A 692 -20.99 -24.51 -20.32
N ASN A 693 -20.04 -25.26 -20.89
CA ASN A 693 -18.87 -25.73 -20.17
C ASN A 693 -17.96 -24.57 -19.72
N GLU A 694 -17.77 -23.55 -20.56
CA GLU A 694 -17.02 -22.34 -20.22
C GLU A 694 -17.69 -21.57 -19.07
N LEU A 695 -19.02 -21.35 -19.14
CA LEU A 695 -19.76 -20.70 -18.04
C LEU A 695 -19.71 -21.51 -16.73
N ALA A 696 -19.74 -22.84 -16.82
CA ALA A 696 -19.57 -23.72 -15.67
C ALA A 696 -18.14 -23.65 -15.10
N HIS A 697 -17.13 -23.60 -15.95
CA HIS A 697 -15.73 -23.46 -15.55
C HIS A 697 -15.46 -22.10 -14.87
N MET A 698 -16.14 -21.05 -15.31
CA MET A 698 -16.14 -19.73 -14.65
C MET A 698 -16.91 -19.70 -13.32
N GLY A 699 -17.62 -20.79 -12.95
CA GLY A 699 -18.39 -20.88 -11.71
C GLY A 699 -19.75 -20.15 -11.76
N LEU A 700 -20.25 -19.80 -12.94
CA LEU A 700 -21.58 -19.19 -13.11
C LEU A 700 -22.70 -20.23 -13.04
N LEU A 701 -22.39 -21.48 -13.41
CA LEU A 701 -23.31 -22.60 -13.42
C LEU A 701 -22.85 -23.71 -12.46
N GLY A 702 -23.82 -24.32 -11.77
CA GLY A 702 -23.60 -25.48 -10.90
C GLY A 702 -24.54 -26.64 -11.22
N PRO A 703 -24.17 -27.88 -10.86
CA PRO A 703 -25.07 -29.01 -10.98
C PRO A 703 -26.22 -28.87 -9.97
N THR A 704 -27.46 -29.10 -10.42
CA THR A 704 -28.62 -29.05 -9.50
C THR A 704 -28.72 -30.29 -8.61
N GLY A 705 -28.22 -31.44 -9.08
CA GLY A 705 -28.38 -32.75 -8.44
C GLY A 705 -29.82 -33.27 -8.37
N ARG A 706 -30.81 -32.49 -8.84
CA ARG A 706 -32.25 -32.80 -8.74
C ARG A 706 -32.83 -33.32 -10.05
N LYS A 707 -32.51 -32.66 -11.16
CA LYS A 707 -32.94 -33.02 -12.52
C LYS A 707 -31.72 -33.02 -13.44
N PRO A 708 -31.49 -34.09 -14.22
CA PRO A 708 -30.31 -34.20 -15.08
C PRO A 708 -30.27 -33.14 -16.19
N GLU A 709 -31.42 -32.63 -16.62
CA GLU A 709 -31.57 -31.64 -17.70
C GLU A 709 -31.53 -30.19 -17.21
N HIS A 710 -31.28 -29.95 -15.91
CA HIS A 710 -31.25 -28.60 -15.34
C HIS A 710 -29.90 -28.24 -14.75
N VAL A 711 -29.47 -27.01 -15.02
CA VAL A 711 -28.33 -26.37 -14.38
C VAL A 711 -28.80 -25.26 -13.43
N TYR A 712 -27.97 -24.99 -12.42
CA TYR A 712 -28.24 -24.03 -11.36
C TYR A 712 -27.46 -22.74 -11.59
N ARG A 713 -28.15 -21.59 -11.51
CA ARG A 713 -27.52 -20.26 -11.55
C ARG A 713 -26.88 -19.93 -10.20
N ILE A 714 -25.54 -19.79 -10.18
CA ILE A 714 -24.77 -19.51 -8.97
C ILE A 714 -24.68 -18.00 -8.69
N VAL A 715 -24.50 -17.18 -9.74
CA VAL A 715 -24.21 -15.74 -9.62
C VAL A 715 -25.44 -14.88 -9.94
N TRP A 716 -25.76 -13.95 -9.03
CA TRP A 716 -26.97 -13.11 -9.02
C TRP A 716 -26.61 -11.63 -8.97
N ASP A 717 -25.88 -11.13 -9.95
CA ASP A 717 -25.57 -9.70 -10.01
C ASP A 717 -26.71 -8.91 -10.65
N LEU A 718 -26.94 -7.71 -10.12
CA LEU A 718 -27.80 -6.70 -10.73
C LEU A 718 -27.10 -6.22 -12.02
N PRO A 719 -27.82 -6.03 -13.13
CA PRO A 719 -27.23 -5.44 -14.33
C PRO A 719 -26.58 -4.11 -13.96
N ILE A 720 -25.36 -3.88 -14.44
CA ILE A 720 -24.72 -2.57 -14.38
C ILE A 720 -25.61 -1.68 -15.25
N SER A 721 -26.34 -0.75 -14.65
CA SER A 721 -27.07 0.26 -15.42
C SER A 721 -26.05 0.97 -16.29
N SER A 722 -26.19 0.88 -17.62
CA SER A 722 -25.40 1.67 -18.55
C SER A 722 -25.46 3.12 -18.11
N MET A 723 -24.30 3.77 -18.00
CA MET A 723 -24.19 5.18 -17.57
C MET A 723 -24.90 6.17 -18.52
N ASP A 724 -25.50 5.70 -19.61
CA ASP A 724 -26.27 6.51 -20.56
C ASP A 724 -27.65 6.96 -20.04
N ASP A 725 -28.12 6.44 -18.89
CA ASP A 725 -29.42 6.78 -18.29
C ASP A 725 -29.33 7.86 -17.17
N ALA A 726 -28.21 8.58 -17.03
CA ALA A 726 -28.02 9.64 -16.03
C ALA A 726 -27.79 11.05 -16.62
#